data_AF-A0A3B0S1X0-F1
#
_entry.id   AF-A0A3B0S1X0-F1
#
_cell.length_a   1.000
_cell.length_b   1.000
_cell.length_c   1.000
_cell.angle_alpha   90.00
_cell.angle_beta   90.00
_cell.angle_gamma   90.00
#
_symmetry.space_group_name_H-M   'P 1'
#
loop_
_entity.id
_entity.type
_entity.pdbx_description
1 polymer ?
#
loop_
_entity_poly.entity_id
_entity_poly.type
_entity_poly.pdbx_seq_one_letter_code
_entity_poly.pdbx_strand_id
1 'polypeptide(L)'
;MFLLAALGVGLAGGSFAVGITYTSRWFENERQGTALGIFGMGNVGAAVTSFGAPFLLVALGWEKTAQVYALVLLITAVLFYLFTKEDPVTVARKTRGEKPFNALMELSALKRLQVWRFALYYFFVFGAFVALALWLPRYLIGVYGLDIKTAGMLAAFYAVPASLFRAYGGFLSDKYGARKVMYWTFSVAAVATFMLSYPHTDYTIHGIEGPISFSTQMGLVPFVITIFVLGFFMSLGKAAVYKHIPVYYPEHVGAVGGLVGMVGGLGGFVLPIAFGVMNDLTGIWTSSFMLLFAIVVIAMVWMHVTIRQMERKVLSTELDALPQFPEMQEVHTAEHKARVSPVLEDWRPDDETFWKEKGARIAKRNLWISIPALLLAFSVWMVWSVVVAKLPSVGFDYSTDQLFWLAALPGLSGATLRIFYSFMVPIFGGRLWTTLTTASLLIPAFGIGYAVQNPDTPYFIFLVLALLCGFGGGNFASSMANISFYFPKAQKGNALALNAGLGNLGVSVMQFLVPLVITAGVFGIIGGAPQTTDTGELMWLQNAGFIWVPFLLIATAAAWFGMNDIASAKASFSEQAVIFTRKHNWIMCWLYTGTFGSFIGYAAGFPLLMKTQFPEVNALAYAFLGPLVGALSRSMTGWMADKWGGARVTFWVFISMIIAVGGVLYFLGIKDQPGAFWGFFAMFMFLFFATGVGNASTFQMIPVIMREEIPRLMPSLNPAEQVRQAEKESAAIIGFTSAMAAYGAFFIPKSYGTSISLTGSPDGALMGFLVFYATCAALTWFVYSRKGGMLHDIERGRKLPAAGPTNLPEGEPA
;
A
#
# COMPACT_ATOMS: atom_id res chain seq x y z
N MET A 1 -4.03 13.65 -53.82
CA MET A 1 -3.61 12.23 -53.90
C MET A 1 -3.22 11.65 -52.53
N PHE A 2 -2.24 12.21 -51.81
CA PHE A 2 -1.82 11.65 -50.51
C PHE A 2 -2.91 11.60 -49.43
N LEU A 3 -3.79 12.59 -49.33
CA LEU A 3 -4.93 12.55 -48.39
C LEU A 3 -5.93 11.44 -48.73
N LEU A 4 -6.17 11.19 -50.03
CA LEU A 4 -7.01 10.09 -50.50
C LEU A 4 -6.34 8.73 -50.24
N ALA A 5 -5.02 8.63 -50.43
CA ALA A 5 -4.26 7.42 -50.09
C ALA A 5 -4.25 7.18 -48.57
N ALA A 6 -4.07 8.22 -47.75
CA ALA A 6 -4.15 8.15 -46.30
C ALA A 6 -5.56 7.76 -45.82
N LEU A 7 -6.61 8.28 -46.46
CA LEU A 7 -7.99 7.84 -46.24
C LEU A 7 -8.15 6.35 -46.55
N GLY A 8 -7.57 5.87 -47.66
CA GLY A 8 -7.55 4.46 -48.03
C GLY A 8 -6.82 3.56 -47.02
N VAL A 9 -5.67 4.00 -46.51
CA VAL A 9 -4.95 3.30 -45.41
C VAL A 9 -5.78 3.29 -44.12
N GLY A 10 -6.54 4.36 -43.86
CA GLY A 10 -7.48 4.44 -42.74
C GLY A 10 -8.57 3.36 -42.75
N LEU A 11 -8.97 2.86 -43.92
CA LEU A 11 -9.93 1.75 -44.04
C LEU A 11 -9.42 0.45 -43.40
N ALA A 12 -8.09 0.27 -43.31
CA ALA A 12 -7.51 -0.86 -42.60
C ALA A 12 -7.91 -0.88 -41.11
N GLY A 13 -8.14 0.29 -40.49
CA GLY A 13 -8.65 0.39 -39.12
C GLY A 13 -10.06 -0.19 -38.95
N GLY A 14 -10.89 -0.16 -40.00
CA GLY A 14 -12.24 -0.74 -39.99
C GLY A 14 -12.25 -2.26 -39.88
N SER A 15 -11.20 -2.94 -40.36
CA SER A 15 -11.05 -4.40 -40.26
C SER A 15 -11.04 -4.90 -38.80
N PHE A 16 -10.60 -4.06 -37.87
CA PHE A 16 -10.59 -4.35 -36.43
C PHE A 16 -11.99 -4.56 -35.87
N ALA A 17 -12.96 -3.71 -36.25
CA ALA A 17 -14.35 -3.83 -35.82
C ALA A 17 -15.02 -5.09 -36.37
N VAL A 18 -14.74 -5.42 -37.63
CA VAL A 18 -15.22 -6.64 -38.30
C VAL A 18 -14.70 -7.88 -37.56
N GLY A 19 -13.40 -7.90 -37.25
CA GLY A 19 -12.78 -9.03 -36.56
C GLY A 19 -13.26 -9.20 -35.10
N ILE A 20 -13.46 -8.12 -34.35
CA ILE A 20 -14.07 -8.20 -32.99
C ILE A 20 -15.47 -8.84 -33.05
N THR A 21 -16.28 -8.42 -34.03
CA THR A 21 -17.63 -8.96 -34.22
C THR A 21 -17.57 -10.44 -34.53
N TYR A 22 -16.75 -10.81 -35.50
CA TYR A 22 -16.54 -12.19 -35.90
C TYR A 22 -16.08 -13.03 -34.71
N THR A 23 -15.00 -12.65 -34.02
CA THR A 23 -14.45 -13.40 -32.88
C THR A 23 -15.44 -13.53 -31.73
N SER A 24 -16.19 -12.47 -31.38
CA SER A 24 -17.13 -12.51 -30.23
C SER A 24 -18.19 -13.61 -30.34
N ARG A 25 -18.60 -13.97 -31.56
CA ARG A 25 -19.67 -14.94 -31.84
C ARG A 25 -19.23 -16.41 -31.68
N TRP A 26 -17.93 -16.67 -31.61
CA TRP A 26 -17.38 -18.02 -31.45
C TRP A 26 -17.14 -18.42 -29.99
N PHE A 27 -17.19 -17.47 -29.05
CA PHE A 27 -16.87 -17.71 -27.65
C PHE A 27 -18.05 -17.42 -26.74
N GLU A 28 -18.22 -18.25 -25.72
CA GLU A 28 -19.20 -18.06 -24.65
C GLU A 28 -18.91 -16.80 -23.82
N ASN A 29 -19.96 -16.20 -23.24
CA ASN A 29 -19.91 -14.95 -22.47
C ASN A 29 -18.82 -14.93 -21.38
N GLU A 30 -18.45 -16.09 -20.83
CA GLU A 30 -17.45 -16.22 -19.78
C GLU A 30 -15.99 -16.03 -20.26
N ARG A 31 -15.72 -16.34 -21.53
CA ARG A 31 -14.37 -16.29 -22.13
C ARG A 31 -14.22 -15.20 -23.20
N GLN A 32 -15.30 -14.49 -23.51
CA GLN A 32 -15.32 -13.43 -24.52
C GLN A 32 -14.31 -12.32 -24.25
N GLY A 33 -14.10 -11.90 -22.99
CA GLY A 33 -13.14 -10.83 -22.68
C GLY A 33 -11.71 -11.20 -23.05
N THR A 34 -11.31 -12.43 -22.76
CA THR A 34 -10.00 -12.99 -23.10
C THR A 34 -9.85 -13.16 -24.61
N ALA A 35 -10.86 -13.70 -25.30
CA ALA A 35 -10.84 -13.87 -26.76
C ALA A 35 -10.72 -12.52 -27.50
N LEU A 36 -11.50 -11.52 -27.09
CA LEU A 36 -11.43 -10.15 -27.63
C LEU A 36 -10.12 -9.45 -27.25
N GLY A 37 -9.57 -9.74 -26.07
CA GLY A 37 -8.27 -9.26 -25.63
C GLY A 37 -7.12 -9.80 -26.49
N ILE A 38 -7.14 -11.10 -26.82
CA ILE A 38 -6.16 -11.76 -27.69
C ILE A 38 -6.26 -11.23 -29.12
N PHE A 39 -7.46 -11.16 -29.68
CA PHE A 39 -7.67 -10.53 -30.99
C PHE A 39 -7.18 -9.07 -30.99
N GLY A 40 -7.43 -8.36 -29.88
CA GLY A 40 -6.97 -7.01 -29.62
C GLY A 40 -5.44 -6.83 -29.59
N MET A 41 -4.66 -7.90 -29.42
CA MET A 41 -3.20 -7.88 -29.54
C MET A 41 -2.74 -7.67 -30.99
N GLY A 42 -3.63 -7.74 -32.00
CA GLY A 42 -3.30 -7.38 -33.39
C GLY A 42 -2.69 -5.98 -33.55
N ASN A 43 -2.90 -5.08 -32.57
CA ASN A 43 -2.22 -3.78 -32.49
C ASN A 43 -0.68 -3.88 -32.44
N VAL A 44 -0.12 -5.06 -32.09
CA VAL A 44 1.32 -5.35 -32.23
C VAL A 44 1.82 -5.08 -33.65
N GLY A 45 0.97 -5.20 -34.68
CA GLY A 45 1.33 -4.85 -36.05
C GLY A 45 1.84 -3.40 -36.22
N ALA A 46 1.36 -2.45 -35.40
CA ALA A 46 1.87 -1.08 -35.40
C ALA A 46 3.31 -1.01 -34.85
N ALA A 47 3.64 -1.82 -33.83
CA ALA A 47 5.00 -1.93 -33.31
C ALA A 47 5.94 -2.62 -34.30
N VAL A 48 5.47 -3.70 -34.96
CA VAL A 48 6.20 -4.37 -36.04
C VAL A 48 6.47 -3.39 -37.19
N THR A 49 5.50 -2.54 -37.52
CA THR A 49 5.67 -1.51 -38.56
C THR A 49 6.68 -0.45 -38.13
N SER A 50 6.55 0.08 -36.91
CA SER A 50 7.44 1.11 -36.38
C SER A 50 8.89 0.66 -36.27
N PHE A 51 9.12 -0.64 -36.00
CA PHE A 51 10.45 -1.22 -35.94
C PHE A 51 10.97 -1.71 -37.30
N GLY A 52 10.15 -2.43 -38.07
CA GLY A 52 10.55 -3.11 -39.30
C GLY A 52 10.54 -2.24 -40.55
N ALA A 53 9.64 -1.25 -40.64
CA ALA A 53 9.52 -0.40 -41.83
C ALA A 53 10.79 0.44 -42.12
N PRO A 54 11.50 1.01 -41.12
CA PRO A 54 12.76 1.70 -41.37
C PRO A 54 13.84 0.82 -42.02
N PHE A 55 13.97 -0.45 -41.61
CA PHE A 55 14.95 -1.37 -42.19
C PHE A 55 14.62 -1.73 -43.65
N LEU A 56 13.33 -2.00 -43.94
CA LEU A 56 12.87 -2.26 -45.31
C LEU A 56 13.04 -1.03 -46.19
N LEU A 57 12.76 0.16 -45.65
CA LEU A 57 12.90 1.44 -46.34
C LEU A 57 14.35 1.70 -46.74
N VAL A 58 15.30 1.47 -45.84
CA VAL A 58 16.73 1.63 -46.10
C VAL A 58 17.25 0.60 -47.11
N ALA A 59 16.78 -0.65 -47.03
CA ALA A 59 17.26 -1.73 -47.89
C ALA A 59 16.65 -1.71 -49.30
N LEU A 60 15.37 -1.35 -49.44
CA LEU A 60 14.58 -1.57 -50.66
C LEU A 60 13.93 -0.29 -51.20
N GLY A 61 13.98 0.83 -50.48
CA GLY A 61 13.26 2.06 -50.83
C GLY A 61 11.77 2.00 -50.48
N TRP A 62 11.10 3.16 -50.58
CA TRP A 62 9.72 3.33 -50.07
C TRP A 62 8.67 2.58 -50.90
N GLU A 63 8.83 2.53 -52.23
CA GLU A 63 7.89 1.84 -53.13
C GLU A 63 7.90 0.33 -52.89
N LYS A 64 9.09 -0.28 -52.82
CA LYS A 64 9.23 -1.72 -52.55
C LYS A 64 8.80 -2.08 -51.14
N THR A 65 9.04 -1.21 -50.16
CA THR A 65 8.51 -1.38 -48.79
C THR A 65 6.98 -1.44 -48.81
N ALA A 66 6.32 -0.53 -49.51
CA ALA A 66 4.86 -0.56 -49.65
C ALA A 66 4.36 -1.83 -50.36
N GLN A 67 5.06 -2.29 -51.41
CA GLN A 67 4.74 -3.55 -52.10
C GLN A 67 4.88 -4.78 -51.20
N VAL A 68 5.88 -4.83 -50.32
CA VAL A 68 6.06 -5.91 -49.34
C VAL A 68 4.89 -5.96 -48.36
N TYR A 69 4.46 -4.81 -47.81
CA TYR A 69 3.29 -4.76 -46.94
C TYR A 69 2.00 -5.16 -47.67
N ALA A 70 1.83 -4.72 -48.91
CA ALA A 70 0.69 -5.11 -49.74
C ALA A 70 0.67 -6.64 -49.98
N LEU A 71 1.83 -7.25 -50.24
CA LEU A 71 1.94 -8.71 -50.41
C LEU A 71 1.61 -9.46 -49.11
N VAL A 72 2.11 -9.00 -47.96
CA VAL A 72 1.80 -9.62 -46.66
C VAL A 72 0.30 -9.52 -46.36
N LEU A 73 -0.33 -8.38 -46.64
CA LEU A 73 -1.78 -8.21 -46.47
C LEU A 73 -2.57 -9.11 -47.42
N LEU A 74 -2.12 -9.26 -48.68
CA LEU A 74 -2.74 -10.17 -49.66
C LEU A 74 -2.63 -11.63 -49.21
N ILE A 75 -1.45 -12.07 -48.77
CA ILE A 75 -1.25 -13.42 -48.23
C ILE A 75 -2.16 -13.64 -47.01
N THR A 76 -2.23 -12.67 -46.11
CA THR A 76 -3.10 -12.75 -44.92
C THR A 76 -4.58 -12.84 -45.32
N ALA A 77 -5.02 -12.10 -46.33
CA ALA A 77 -6.39 -12.16 -46.84
C ALA A 77 -6.71 -13.53 -47.46
N VAL A 78 -5.77 -14.10 -48.24
CA VAL A 78 -5.91 -15.46 -48.81
C VAL A 78 -5.97 -16.51 -47.70
N LEU A 79 -5.07 -16.45 -46.71
CA LEU A 79 -5.09 -17.36 -45.57
C LEU A 79 -6.40 -17.23 -44.78
N PHE A 80 -6.87 -16.01 -44.53
CA PHE A 80 -8.14 -15.79 -43.86
C PHE A 80 -9.30 -16.40 -44.66
N TYR A 81 -9.35 -16.18 -45.97
CA TYR A 81 -10.39 -16.74 -46.84
C TYR A 81 -10.38 -18.28 -46.86
N LEU A 82 -9.19 -18.92 -46.89
CA LEU A 82 -9.07 -20.38 -46.96
C LEU A 82 -9.30 -21.08 -45.62
N PHE A 83 -8.91 -20.47 -44.50
CA PHE A 83 -8.88 -21.14 -43.19
C PHE A 83 -10.00 -20.73 -42.23
N THR A 84 -10.75 -19.66 -42.51
CA THR A 84 -11.87 -19.24 -41.64
C THR A 84 -13.21 -19.81 -42.11
N LYS A 85 -14.14 -19.99 -41.16
CA LYS A 85 -15.48 -20.54 -41.39
C LYS A 85 -16.52 -19.46 -41.18
N GLU A 86 -17.69 -19.57 -41.81
CA GLU A 86 -18.81 -18.67 -41.50
C GLU A 86 -19.19 -18.76 -40.02
N ASP A 87 -19.52 -17.61 -39.41
CA ASP A 87 -19.79 -17.56 -37.97
C ASP A 87 -21.08 -18.31 -37.59
N PRO A 88 -21.16 -18.92 -36.38
CA PRO A 88 -22.26 -19.81 -36.01
C PRO A 88 -23.64 -19.12 -36.05
N VAL A 89 -23.69 -17.82 -35.77
CA VAL A 89 -24.94 -17.04 -35.77
C VAL A 89 -25.44 -16.84 -37.19
N THR A 90 -24.56 -16.51 -38.13
CA THR A 90 -24.91 -16.36 -39.55
C THR A 90 -25.32 -17.70 -40.18
N VAL A 91 -24.64 -18.80 -39.85
CA VAL A 91 -25.01 -20.15 -40.31
C VAL A 91 -26.40 -20.54 -39.78
N ALA A 92 -26.66 -20.33 -38.47
CA ALA A 92 -27.95 -20.60 -37.84
C ALA A 92 -29.09 -19.71 -38.38
N ARG A 93 -28.77 -18.50 -38.85
CA ARG A 93 -29.72 -17.58 -39.49
C ARG A 93 -30.08 -18.01 -40.90
N LYS A 94 -29.08 -18.41 -41.69
CA LYS A 94 -29.29 -18.95 -43.05
C LYS A 94 -30.13 -20.23 -43.03
N THR A 95 -29.92 -21.11 -42.04
CA THR A 95 -30.75 -22.32 -41.84
C THR A 95 -32.18 -22.00 -41.42
N ARG A 96 -32.42 -20.85 -40.77
CA ARG A 96 -33.75 -20.36 -40.39
C ARG A 96 -34.46 -19.52 -41.46
N GLY A 97 -33.83 -19.25 -42.61
CA GLY A 97 -34.43 -18.49 -43.71
C GLY A 97 -34.62 -16.99 -43.45
N GLU A 98 -33.95 -16.43 -42.44
CA GLU A 98 -34.11 -15.03 -42.05
C GLU A 98 -33.30 -14.07 -42.96
N LYS A 99 -33.95 -13.02 -43.49
CA LYS A 99 -33.29 -12.00 -44.33
C LYS A 99 -32.17 -11.28 -43.58
N PRO A 100 -31.07 -10.83 -44.24
CA PRO A 100 -29.99 -10.04 -43.62
C PRO A 100 -30.49 -8.77 -42.92
N PHE A 101 -29.75 -8.28 -41.92
CA PHE A 101 -30.11 -7.04 -41.23
C PHE A 101 -29.94 -5.86 -42.20
N ASN A 102 -30.87 -4.91 -42.15
CA ASN A 102 -30.74 -3.67 -42.90
C ASN A 102 -29.63 -2.80 -42.27
N ALA A 103 -28.65 -2.34 -43.06
CA ALA A 103 -27.54 -1.51 -42.58
C ALA A 103 -28.02 -0.22 -41.86
N LEU A 104 -29.19 0.31 -42.24
CA LEU A 104 -29.80 1.46 -41.57
C LEU A 104 -30.36 1.13 -40.17
N MET A 105 -30.73 -0.12 -39.89
CA MET A 105 -31.13 -0.55 -38.54
C MET A 105 -29.93 -0.66 -37.59
N GLU A 106 -28.71 -0.90 -38.07
CA GLU A 106 -27.52 -0.93 -37.22
C GLU A 106 -27.18 0.46 -36.65
N LEU A 107 -27.51 1.53 -37.37
CA LEU A 107 -27.39 2.91 -36.89
C LEU A 107 -28.40 3.26 -35.78
N SER A 108 -29.44 2.43 -35.55
CA SER A 108 -30.40 2.66 -34.45
C SER A 108 -29.74 2.65 -33.07
N ALA A 109 -28.59 1.97 -32.93
CA ALA A 109 -27.79 1.96 -31.72
C ALA A 109 -27.28 3.37 -31.32
N LEU A 110 -27.13 4.31 -32.27
CA LEU A 110 -26.73 5.70 -32.01
C LEU A 110 -27.76 6.46 -31.17
N LYS A 111 -29.02 6.03 -31.17
CA LYS A 111 -30.08 6.66 -30.36
C LYS A 111 -29.93 6.33 -28.87
N ARG A 112 -29.09 5.37 -28.49
CA ARG A 112 -28.89 4.96 -27.10
C ARG A 112 -27.73 5.73 -26.46
N LEU A 113 -28.05 6.52 -25.44
CA LEU A 113 -27.07 7.32 -24.66
C LEU A 113 -25.91 6.47 -24.09
N GLN A 114 -26.19 5.21 -23.78
CA GLN A 114 -25.24 4.27 -23.21
C GLN A 114 -24.10 3.89 -24.18
N VAL A 115 -24.34 3.98 -25.50
CA VAL A 115 -23.32 3.75 -26.52
C VAL A 115 -22.31 4.90 -26.57
N TRP A 116 -22.79 6.14 -26.52
CA TRP A 116 -21.95 7.35 -26.42
C TRP A 116 -21.10 7.37 -25.16
N ARG A 117 -21.63 6.82 -24.07
CA ARG A 117 -20.89 6.64 -22.82
C ARG A 117 -19.70 5.69 -23.00
N PHE A 118 -19.90 4.51 -23.60
CA PHE A 118 -18.80 3.60 -23.90
C PHE A 118 -17.83 4.19 -24.93
N ALA A 119 -18.33 4.99 -25.87
CA ALA A 119 -17.53 5.72 -26.83
C ALA A 119 -16.61 6.75 -26.15
N LEU A 120 -17.09 7.52 -25.17
CA LEU A 120 -16.27 8.43 -24.37
C LEU A 120 -15.21 7.69 -23.55
N TYR A 121 -15.55 6.55 -22.96
CA TYR A 121 -14.58 5.75 -22.22
C TYR A 121 -13.46 5.28 -23.14
N TYR A 122 -13.81 4.82 -24.34
CA TYR A 122 -12.87 4.38 -25.34
C TYR A 122 -12.06 5.52 -25.97
N PHE A 123 -12.67 6.70 -26.14
CA PHE A 123 -12.00 7.95 -26.51
C PHE A 123 -10.83 8.24 -25.57
N PHE A 124 -11.03 8.08 -24.26
CA PHE A 124 -9.95 8.21 -23.30
C PHE A 124 -8.97 7.03 -23.39
N VAL A 125 -9.39 5.79 -23.11
CA VAL A 125 -8.43 4.68 -22.94
C VAL A 125 -7.69 4.28 -24.22
N PHE A 126 -8.25 4.56 -25.40
CA PHE A 126 -7.62 4.31 -26.69
C PHE A 126 -7.20 5.59 -27.42
N GLY A 127 -8.11 6.55 -27.59
CA GLY A 127 -7.81 7.78 -28.32
C GLY A 127 -6.70 8.59 -27.66
N ALA A 128 -6.81 8.87 -26.35
CA ALA A 128 -5.75 9.58 -25.63
C ALA A 128 -4.44 8.78 -25.57
N PHE A 129 -4.52 7.45 -25.57
CA PHE A 129 -3.31 6.61 -25.62
C PHE A 129 -2.57 6.79 -26.94
N VAL A 130 -3.29 6.75 -28.08
CA VAL A 130 -2.71 6.95 -29.40
C VAL A 130 -2.15 8.37 -29.51
N ALA A 131 -2.89 9.36 -29.04
CA ALA A 131 -2.46 10.74 -29.04
C ALA A 131 -1.16 10.96 -28.25
N LEU A 132 -1.08 10.39 -27.04
CA LEU A 132 0.13 10.42 -26.23
C LEU A 132 1.28 9.71 -26.93
N ALA A 133 1.07 8.52 -27.50
CA ALA A 133 2.13 7.79 -28.20
C ALA A 133 2.76 8.61 -29.35
N LEU A 134 1.94 9.37 -30.08
CA LEU A 134 2.40 10.23 -31.19
C LEU A 134 3.08 11.52 -30.71
N TRP A 135 2.60 12.10 -29.61
CA TRP A 135 3.07 13.39 -29.10
C TRP A 135 4.25 13.27 -28.12
N LEU A 136 4.40 12.14 -27.44
CA LEU A 136 5.38 11.93 -26.37
C LEU A 136 6.85 12.17 -26.78
N PRO A 137 7.34 11.76 -27.97
CA PRO A 137 8.70 12.11 -28.39
C PRO A 137 8.94 13.62 -28.42
N ARG A 138 7.98 14.38 -28.95
CA ARG A 138 8.07 15.85 -29.02
C ARG A 138 8.11 16.47 -27.62
N TYR A 139 7.29 15.98 -26.70
CA TYR A 139 7.30 16.43 -25.31
C TYR A 139 8.64 16.15 -24.63
N LEU A 140 9.18 14.93 -24.79
CA LEU A 140 10.46 14.53 -24.19
C LEU A 140 11.64 15.36 -24.70
N ILE A 141 11.66 15.69 -25.99
CA ILE A 141 12.67 16.58 -26.57
C ILE A 141 12.49 18.01 -26.04
N GLY A 142 11.26 18.52 -26.04
CA GLY A 142 10.97 19.91 -25.67
C GLY A 142 11.14 20.24 -24.18
N VAL A 143 10.77 19.31 -23.29
CA VAL A 143 10.79 19.53 -21.82
C VAL A 143 12.08 19.03 -21.18
N TYR A 144 12.58 17.87 -21.61
CA TYR A 144 13.74 17.23 -20.98
C TYR A 144 15.03 17.32 -21.81
N GLY A 145 15.00 17.99 -22.97
CA GLY A 145 16.19 18.17 -23.81
C GLY A 145 16.77 16.87 -24.36
N LEU A 146 15.97 15.80 -24.43
CA LEU A 146 16.45 14.51 -24.92
C LEU A 146 16.70 14.54 -26.43
N ASP A 147 17.67 13.76 -26.88
CA ASP A 147 17.88 13.55 -28.31
C ASP A 147 16.72 12.74 -28.94
N ILE A 148 16.54 12.90 -30.25
CA ILE A 148 15.44 12.31 -31.01
C ILE A 148 15.40 10.77 -30.86
N LYS A 149 16.57 10.12 -30.80
CA LYS A 149 16.67 8.66 -30.71
C LYS A 149 16.21 8.19 -29.33
N THR A 150 16.70 8.80 -28.26
CA THR A 150 16.31 8.46 -26.88
C THR A 150 14.83 8.75 -26.62
N ALA A 151 14.32 9.90 -27.07
CA ALA A 151 12.90 10.23 -26.96
C ALA A 151 12.00 9.26 -27.73
N GLY A 152 12.42 8.87 -28.94
CA GLY A 152 11.73 7.85 -29.74
C GLY A 152 11.70 6.47 -29.06
N MET A 153 12.82 6.04 -28.46
CA MET A 153 12.90 4.78 -27.71
C MET A 153 11.97 4.78 -26.50
N LEU A 154 11.97 5.84 -25.69
CA LEU A 154 11.09 5.96 -24.52
C LEU A 154 9.61 5.96 -24.91
N ALA A 155 9.25 6.62 -26.02
CA ALA A 155 7.90 6.57 -26.54
C ALA A 155 7.50 5.17 -27.05
N ALA A 156 8.44 4.43 -27.64
CA ALA A 156 8.21 3.03 -28.01
C ALA A 156 7.98 2.15 -26.77
N PHE A 157 8.73 2.36 -25.69
CA PHE A 157 8.52 1.67 -24.41
C PHE A 157 7.16 1.96 -23.77
N TYR A 158 6.58 3.14 -23.99
CA TYR A 158 5.18 3.43 -23.62
C TYR A 158 4.19 2.62 -24.47
N ALA A 159 4.47 2.45 -25.77
CA ALA A 159 3.54 1.84 -26.72
C ALA A 159 3.50 0.29 -26.68
N VAL A 160 4.65 -0.36 -26.53
CA VAL A 160 4.79 -1.83 -26.61
C VAL A 160 3.99 -2.59 -25.54
N PRO A 161 4.10 -2.26 -24.24
CA PRO A 161 3.38 -2.96 -23.18
C PRO A 161 1.87 -2.81 -23.33
N ALA A 162 1.40 -1.69 -23.89
CA ALA A 162 -0.02 -1.47 -24.08
C ALA A 162 -0.67 -2.43 -25.10
N SER A 163 0.12 -3.05 -25.98
CA SER A 163 -0.37 -4.10 -26.88
C SER A 163 -0.37 -5.46 -26.18
N LEU A 164 0.65 -5.75 -25.35
CA LEU A 164 0.80 -7.01 -24.61
C LEU A 164 -0.22 -7.14 -23.48
N PHE A 165 -0.41 -6.08 -22.69
CA PHE A 165 -1.26 -6.10 -21.50
C PHE A 165 -2.75 -5.99 -21.80
N ARG A 166 -3.14 -5.78 -23.07
CA ARG A 166 -4.55 -5.76 -23.46
C ARG A 166 -5.21 -7.13 -23.25
N ALA A 167 -4.51 -8.21 -23.58
CA ALA A 167 -4.98 -9.57 -23.31
C ALA A 167 -5.13 -9.82 -21.80
N TYR A 168 -4.18 -9.33 -21.01
CA TYR A 168 -4.25 -9.38 -19.54
C TYR A 168 -5.44 -8.58 -19.00
N GLY A 169 -5.75 -7.42 -19.57
CA GLY A 169 -6.95 -6.64 -19.26
C GLY A 169 -8.25 -7.40 -19.55
N GLY A 170 -8.28 -8.19 -20.63
CA GLY A 170 -9.38 -9.09 -20.96
C GLY A 170 -9.57 -10.17 -19.89
N PHE A 171 -8.49 -10.85 -19.52
CA PHE A 171 -8.48 -11.84 -18.44
C PHE A 171 -8.93 -11.24 -17.09
N LEU A 172 -8.43 -10.06 -16.73
CA LEU A 172 -8.84 -9.35 -15.51
C LEU A 172 -10.33 -8.98 -15.55
N SER A 173 -10.84 -8.58 -16.72
CA SER A 173 -12.24 -8.24 -16.91
C SER A 173 -13.14 -9.49 -16.85
N ASP A 174 -12.63 -10.66 -17.22
CA ASP A 174 -13.25 -11.98 -17.03
C ASP A 174 -13.28 -12.40 -15.57
N LYS A 175 -12.16 -12.24 -14.86
CA LYS A 175 -12.01 -12.66 -13.47
C LYS A 175 -12.71 -11.74 -12.47
N TYR A 176 -12.58 -10.42 -12.62
CA TYR A 176 -13.00 -9.42 -11.63
C TYR A 176 -14.18 -8.56 -12.08
N GLY A 177 -14.60 -8.70 -13.35
CA GLY A 177 -15.65 -7.91 -13.97
C GLY A 177 -15.13 -6.63 -14.62
N ALA A 178 -15.57 -6.35 -15.85
CA ALA A 178 -15.18 -5.18 -16.64
C ALA A 178 -15.42 -3.84 -15.91
N ARG A 179 -16.51 -3.74 -15.13
CA ARG A 179 -16.83 -2.52 -14.37
C ARG A 179 -15.73 -2.18 -13.35
N LYS A 180 -15.22 -3.18 -12.63
CA LYS A 180 -14.18 -2.98 -11.60
C LYS A 180 -12.84 -2.58 -12.24
N VAL A 181 -12.50 -3.22 -13.37
CA VAL A 181 -11.29 -2.87 -14.15
C VAL A 181 -11.38 -1.44 -14.71
N MET A 182 -12.57 -0.98 -15.13
CA MET A 182 -12.78 0.41 -15.56
C MET A 182 -12.58 1.41 -14.42
N TYR A 183 -13.07 1.13 -13.21
CA TYR A 183 -12.80 1.98 -12.04
C TYR A 183 -11.30 2.05 -11.72
N TRP A 184 -10.59 0.92 -11.73
CA TRP A 184 -9.13 0.94 -11.54
C TRP A 184 -8.44 1.79 -12.61
N THR A 185 -8.83 1.61 -13.87
CA THR A 185 -8.26 2.35 -14.99
C THR A 185 -8.45 3.86 -14.83
N PHE A 186 -9.68 4.31 -14.56
CA PHE A 186 -9.96 5.74 -14.43
C PHE A 186 -9.38 6.34 -13.16
N SER A 187 -9.41 5.64 -12.03
CA SER A 187 -8.80 6.15 -10.79
C SER A 187 -7.29 6.34 -10.94
N VAL A 188 -6.58 5.33 -11.46
CA VAL A 188 -5.12 5.45 -11.66
C VAL A 188 -4.80 6.48 -12.73
N ALA A 189 -5.56 6.51 -13.82
CA ALA A 189 -5.35 7.50 -14.86
C ALA A 189 -5.64 8.93 -14.37
N ALA A 190 -6.63 9.15 -13.51
CA ALA A 190 -6.89 10.46 -12.89
C ALA A 190 -5.71 10.90 -12.01
N VAL A 191 -5.18 10.01 -11.16
CA VAL A 191 -4.01 10.32 -10.34
C VAL A 191 -2.77 10.59 -11.20
N ALA A 192 -2.49 9.74 -12.18
CA ALA A 192 -1.33 9.88 -13.05
C ALA A 192 -1.40 11.16 -13.90
N THR A 193 -2.55 11.45 -14.51
CA THR A 193 -2.72 12.68 -15.30
C THR A 193 -2.73 13.94 -14.42
N PHE A 194 -3.23 13.87 -13.18
CA PHE A 194 -3.10 14.95 -12.22
C PHE A 194 -1.62 15.24 -11.89
N MET A 195 -0.84 14.21 -11.56
CA MET A 195 0.59 14.37 -11.29
C MET A 195 1.35 14.94 -12.50
N LEU A 196 1.05 14.46 -13.70
CA LEU A 196 1.67 14.94 -14.95
C LEU A 196 1.20 16.34 -15.36
N SER A 197 0.04 16.78 -14.88
CA SER A 197 -0.53 18.09 -15.24
C SER A 197 0.19 19.25 -14.57
N TYR A 198 0.94 19.00 -13.51
CA TYR A 198 1.54 20.03 -12.71
C TYR A 198 2.80 20.61 -13.39
N PRO A 199 2.80 21.91 -13.74
CA PRO A 199 3.93 22.53 -14.44
C PRO A 199 5.13 22.71 -13.51
N HIS A 200 6.32 22.88 -14.11
CA HIS A 200 7.47 23.40 -13.36
C HIS A 200 7.09 24.74 -12.74
N THR A 201 7.11 24.80 -11.41
CA THR A 201 6.62 25.96 -10.67
C THR A 201 7.63 26.36 -9.61
N ASP A 202 8.05 27.62 -9.67
CA ASP A 202 8.80 28.30 -8.63
C ASP A 202 7.81 28.99 -7.68
N TYR A 203 7.84 28.57 -6.42
CA TYR A 203 7.04 29.16 -5.35
C TYR A 203 7.90 30.14 -4.58
N THR A 204 7.42 31.38 -4.46
CA THR A 204 7.98 32.36 -3.53
C THR A 204 6.91 32.69 -2.49
N ILE A 205 7.14 32.29 -1.24
CA ILE A 205 6.29 32.64 -0.10
C ILE A 205 6.93 33.83 0.61
N HIS A 206 6.25 34.97 0.65
CA HIS A 206 6.71 36.13 1.41
C HIS A 206 6.48 35.91 2.91
N GLY A 207 7.51 35.41 3.59
CA GLY A 207 7.52 35.20 5.04
C GLY A 207 7.92 36.45 5.82
N ILE A 208 7.74 36.39 7.14
CA ILE A 208 8.07 37.47 8.08
C ILE A 208 9.58 37.72 8.13
N GLU A 209 10.40 36.68 7.94
CA GLU A 209 11.86 36.74 7.94
C GLU A 209 12.46 36.86 6.53
N GLY A 210 11.62 36.95 5.49
CA GLY A 210 12.04 37.06 4.10
C GLY A 210 11.30 36.11 3.15
N PRO A 211 11.57 36.21 1.84
CA PRO A 211 10.98 35.33 0.84
C PRO A 211 11.56 33.91 0.92
N ILE A 212 10.70 32.92 1.18
CA ILE A 212 11.01 31.50 1.11
C ILE A 212 10.73 31.05 -0.32
N SER A 213 11.79 30.73 -1.07
CA SER A 213 11.65 30.27 -2.45
C SER A 213 11.92 28.77 -2.57
N PHE A 214 11.07 28.04 -3.31
CA PHE A 214 11.30 26.64 -3.64
C PHE A 214 10.71 26.29 -5.00
N SER A 215 11.41 25.46 -5.76
CA SER A 215 10.98 24.99 -7.07
C SER A 215 10.46 23.56 -6.98
N THR A 216 9.42 23.22 -7.73
CA THR A 216 8.97 21.83 -7.88
C THR A 216 8.89 21.45 -9.35
N GLN A 217 9.61 20.38 -9.71
CA GLN A 217 9.67 19.83 -11.07
C GLN A 217 9.54 18.31 -11.06
N MET A 218 8.83 17.79 -12.05
CA MET A 218 8.81 16.36 -12.32
C MET A 218 10.02 15.98 -13.17
N GLY A 219 11.01 15.31 -12.56
CA GLY A 219 12.16 14.79 -13.27
C GLY A 219 11.80 13.76 -14.35
N LEU A 220 12.75 13.48 -15.26
CA LEU A 220 12.53 12.55 -16.38
C LEU A 220 12.11 11.15 -15.92
N VAL A 221 12.77 10.59 -14.90
CA VAL A 221 12.51 9.23 -14.42
C VAL A 221 11.09 9.08 -13.84
N PRO A 222 10.64 9.89 -12.87
CA PRO A 222 9.26 9.80 -12.38
C PRO A 222 8.24 10.05 -13.50
N PHE A 223 8.54 10.91 -14.47
CA PHE A 223 7.70 11.10 -15.65
C PHE A 223 7.57 9.81 -16.48
N VAL A 224 8.68 9.15 -16.82
CA VAL A 224 8.68 7.89 -17.58
C VAL A 224 7.92 6.78 -16.84
N ILE A 225 8.10 6.67 -15.52
CA ILE A 225 7.36 5.69 -14.71
C ILE A 225 5.86 6.00 -14.74
N THR A 226 5.48 7.26 -14.54
CA THR A 226 4.07 7.67 -14.47
C THR A 226 3.37 7.50 -15.81
N ILE A 227 4.01 7.86 -16.93
CA ILE A 227 3.44 7.67 -18.26
C ILE A 227 3.32 6.18 -18.61
N PHE A 228 4.26 5.34 -18.16
CA PHE A 228 4.18 3.88 -18.34
C PHE A 228 3.01 3.28 -17.56
N VAL A 229 2.84 3.66 -16.28
CA VAL A 229 1.70 3.24 -15.45
C VAL A 229 0.38 3.67 -16.10
N LEU A 230 0.30 4.92 -16.58
CA LEU A 230 -0.86 5.42 -17.32
C LEU A 230 -1.14 4.55 -18.56
N GLY A 231 -0.13 4.28 -19.38
CA GLY A 231 -0.25 3.45 -20.59
C GLY A 231 -0.70 2.01 -20.30
N PHE A 232 -0.19 1.41 -19.23
CA PHE A 232 -0.58 0.09 -18.75
C PHE A 232 -2.07 0.04 -18.38
N PHE A 233 -2.55 0.95 -17.53
CA PHE A 233 -3.94 0.96 -17.11
C PHE A 233 -4.89 1.31 -18.27
N MET A 234 -4.50 2.25 -19.14
CA MET A 234 -5.25 2.52 -20.37
C MET A 234 -5.38 1.27 -21.25
N SER A 235 -4.34 0.41 -21.30
CA SER A 235 -4.43 -0.87 -22.00
C SER A 235 -5.46 -1.83 -21.39
N LEU A 236 -5.52 -1.92 -20.06
CA LEU A 236 -6.53 -2.73 -19.37
C LEU A 236 -7.95 -2.22 -19.65
N GLY A 237 -8.14 -0.90 -19.60
CA GLY A 237 -9.40 -0.24 -19.90
C GLY A 237 -9.92 -0.52 -21.31
N LYS A 238 -9.03 -0.59 -22.33
CA LYS A 238 -9.42 -0.94 -23.70
C LYS A 238 -10.16 -2.29 -23.76
N ALA A 239 -9.66 -3.29 -23.04
CA ALA A 239 -10.29 -4.61 -22.99
C ALA A 239 -11.61 -4.60 -22.19
N ALA A 240 -11.63 -3.86 -21.08
CA ALA A 240 -12.81 -3.74 -20.23
C ALA A 240 -14.00 -3.06 -20.94
N VAL A 241 -13.75 -2.00 -21.72
CA VAL A 241 -14.81 -1.35 -22.53
C VAL A 241 -15.40 -2.33 -23.54
N TYR A 242 -14.56 -3.06 -24.30
CA TYR A 242 -15.05 -4.01 -25.30
C TYR A 242 -15.78 -5.20 -24.69
N LYS A 243 -15.45 -5.59 -23.46
CA LYS A 243 -16.23 -6.61 -22.74
C LYS A 243 -17.65 -6.14 -22.40
N HIS A 244 -17.88 -4.84 -22.18
CA HIS A 244 -19.23 -4.35 -21.90
C HIS A 244 -20.16 -4.42 -23.12
N ILE A 245 -19.62 -4.28 -24.33
CA ILE A 245 -20.42 -4.20 -25.56
C ILE A 245 -21.30 -5.44 -25.78
N PRO A 246 -20.78 -6.69 -25.78
CA PRO A 246 -21.61 -7.88 -25.98
C PRO A 246 -22.56 -8.17 -24.81
N VAL A 247 -22.23 -7.70 -23.60
CA VAL A 247 -23.09 -7.87 -22.42
C VAL A 247 -24.35 -6.99 -22.50
N TYR A 248 -24.21 -5.74 -22.97
CA TYR A 248 -25.35 -4.82 -23.09
C TYR A 248 -26.05 -4.88 -24.46
N TYR A 249 -25.35 -5.33 -25.50
CA TYR A 249 -25.84 -5.33 -26.88
C TYR A 249 -25.48 -6.63 -27.62
N PRO A 250 -25.94 -7.80 -27.16
CA PRO A 250 -25.58 -9.10 -27.74
C PRO A 250 -26.00 -9.24 -29.22
N GLU A 251 -27.06 -8.56 -29.64
CA GLU A 251 -27.55 -8.59 -31.02
C GLU A 251 -26.92 -7.52 -31.92
N HIS A 252 -26.21 -6.54 -31.34
CA HIS A 252 -25.63 -5.38 -32.05
C HIS A 252 -24.16 -5.15 -31.73
N VAL A 253 -23.42 -6.22 -31.41
CA VAL A 253 -21.99 -6.16 -31.00
C VAL A 253 -21.14 -5.46 -32.05
N GLY A 254 -21.38 -5.75 -33.34
CA GLY A 254 -20.57 -5.17 -34.41
C GLY A 254 -20.84 -3.70 -34.68
N ALA A 255 -22.10 -3.29 -34.70
CA ALA A 255 -22.48 -1.90 -34.88
C ALA A 255 -22.00 -1.02 -33.71
N VAL A 256 -22.24 -1.46 -32.46
CA VAL A 256 -21.83 -0.73 -31.25
C VAL A 256 -20.31 -0.78 -31.09
N GLY A 257 -19.69 -1.93 -31.32
CA GLY A 257 -18.23 -2.10 -31.30
C GLY A 257 -17.52 -1.21 -32.32
N GLY A 258 -18.00 -1.20 -33.56
CA GLY A 258 -17.47 -0.36 -34.63
C GLY A 258 -17.59 1.13 -34.32
N LEU A 259 -18.73 1.58 -33.82
CA LEU A 259 -18.93 2.97 -33.44
C LEU A 259 -18.04 3.41 -32.27
N VAL A 260 -17.99 2.62 -31.20
CA VAL A 260 -17.11 2.89 -30.05
C VAL A 260 -15.66 2.94 -30.51
N GLY A 261 -15.25 2.02 -31.38
CA GLY A 261 -13.93 2.01 -32.02
C GLY A 261 -13.65 3.26 -32.85
N MET A 262 -14.61 3.71 -33.67
CA MET A 262 -14.50 4.93 -34.48
C MET A 262 -14.29 6.17 -33.61
N VAL A 263 -15.09 6.35 -32.56
CA VAL A 263 -14.93 7.48 -31.63
C VAL A 263 -13.58 7.42 -30.89
N GLY A 264 -13.13 6.21 -30.53
CA GLY A 264 -11.77 6.01 -30.03
C GLY A 264 -10.69 6.48 -31.01
N GLY A 265 -10.81 6.10 -32.28
CA GLY A 265 -9.91 6.52 -33.35
C GLY A 265 -9.91 8.04 -33.57
N LEU A 266 -11.09 8.67 -33.53
CA LEU A 266 -11.22 10.13 -33.58
C LEU A 266 -10.47 10.81 -32.43
N GLY A 267 -10.44 10.22 -31.24
CA GLY A 267 -9.63 10.74 -30.14
C GLY A 267 -8.13 10.77 -30.46
N GLY A 268 -7.61 9.77 -31.16
CA GLY A 268 -6.22 9.74 -31.62
C GLY A 268 -5.88 10.81 -32.66
N PHE A 269 -6.89 11.36 -33.36
CA PHE A 269 -6.74 12.45 -34.33
C PHE A 269 -6.96 13.84 -33.69
N VAL A 270 -8.02 13.99 -32.89
CA VAL A 270 -8.43 15.28 -32.31
C VAL A 270 -7.49 15.70 -31.16
N LEU A 271 -7.07 14.75 -30.31
CA LEU A 271 -6.29 15.11 -29.12
C LEU A 271 -4.88 15.64 -29.43
N PRO A 272 -4.10 15.13 -30.40
CA PRO A 272 -2.82 15.74 -30.75
C PRO A 272 -2.96 17.19 -31.24
N ILE A 273 -4.01 17.49 -31.99
CA ILE A 273 -4.33 18.87 -32.42
C ILE A 273 -4.66 19.71 -31.19
N ALA A 274 -5.50 19.19 -30.29
CA ALA A 274 -5.84 19.87 -29.04
C ALA A 274 -4.61 20.10 -28.15
N PHE A 275 -3.68 19.15 -28.06
CA PHE A 275 -2.41 19.32 -27.33
C PHE A 275 -1.57 20.45 -27.90
N GLY A 276 -1.48 20.54 -29.23
CA GLY A 276 -0.83 21.67 -29.91
C GLY A 276 -1.48 23.00 -29.54
N VAL A 277 -2.79 23.12 -29.72
CA VAL A 277 -3.56 24.34 -29.39
C VAL A 277 -3.42 24.70 -27.91
N MET A 278 -3.49 23.74 -27.00
CA MET A 278 -3.32 23.99 -25.56
C MET A 278 -1.93 24.51 -25.23
N ASN A 279 -0.88 23.94 -25.82
CA ASN A 279 0.49 24.43 -25.63
C ASN A 279 0.65 25.84 -26.21
N ASP A 280 0.09 26.12 -27.39
CA ASP A 280 0.18 27.43 -28.06
C ASP A 280 -0.58 28.52 -27.29
N LEU A 281 -1.74 28.20 -26.71
CA LEU A 281 -2.56 29.15 -25.95
C LEU A 281 -2.05 29.37 -24.52
N THR A 282 -1.58 28.33 -23.85
CA THR A 282 -1.17 28.42 -22.43
C THR A 282 0.32 28.70 -22.25
N GLY A 283 1.14 28.39 -23.25
CA GLY A 283 2.61 28.42 -23.13
C GLY A 283 3.18 27.30 -22.24
N ILE A 284 2.34 26.35 -21.77
CA ILE A 284 2.72 25.33 -20.79
C ILE A 284 2.60 23.94 -21.43
N TRP A 285 3.71 23.20 -21.46
CA TRP A 285 3.74 21.83 -22.00
C TRP A 285 2.82 20.85 -21.26
N THR A 286 2.65 21.01 -19.94
CA THR A 286 1.81 20.11 -19.11
C THR A 286 0.31 20.35 -19.28
N SER A 287 -0.10 21.40 -20.00
CA SER A 287 -1.50 21.70 -20.31
C SER A 287 -2.21 20.56 -21.07
N SER A 288 -1.44 19.82 -21.87
CA SER A 288 -1.89 18.59 -22.54
C SER A 288 -2.37 17.53 -21.54
N PHE A 289 -1.69 17.38 -20.39
CA PHE A 289 -2.10 16.46 -19.33
C PHE A 289 -3.26 17.00 -18.49
N MET A 290 -3.40 18.32 -18.33
CA MET A 290 -4.58 18.94 -17.71
C MET A 290 -5.85 18.58 -18.49
N LEU A 291 -5.80 18.64 -19.83
CA LEU A 291 -6.91 18.23 -20.69
C LEU A 291 -7.27 16.75 -20.49
N LEU A 292 -6.26 15.87 -20.44
CA LEU A 292 -6.48 14.45 -20.19
C LEU A 292 -7.07 14.17 -18.80
N PHE A 293 -6.61 14.91 -17.79
CA PHE A 293 -7.15 14.85 -16.43
C PHE A 293 -8.63 15.23 -16.41
N ALA A 294 -9.01 16.31 -17.08
CA ALA A 294 -10.42 16.72 -17.20
C ALA A 294 -11.26 15.62 -17.87
N ILE A 295 -10.79 15.06 -18.99
CA ILE A 295 -11.51 14.01 -19.73
C ILE A 295 -11.73 12.77 -18.86
N VAL A 296 -10.70 12.30 -18.14
CA VAL A 296 -10.82 11.08 -17.32
C VAL A 296 -11.70 11.30 -16.09
N VAL A 297 -11.63 12.47 -15.46
CA VAL A 297 -12.50 12.81 -14.32
C VAL A 297 -13.96 12.88 -14.78
N ILE A 298 -14.25 13.52 -15.91
CA ILE A 298 -15.60 13.56 -16.50
C ILE A 298 -16.09 12.14 -16.80
N ALA A 299 -15.27 11.31 -17.44
CA ALA A 299 -15.61 9.93 -17.75
C ALA A 299 -15.88 9.11 -16.47
N MET A 300 -15.06 9.28 -15.43
CA MET A 300 -15.19 8.60 -14.14
C MET A 300 -16.46 9.02 -13.39
N VAL A 301 -16.72 10.33 -13.29
CA VAL A 301 -17.91 10.88 -12.63
C VAL A 301 -19.17 10.41 -13.35
N TRP A 302 -19.21 10.53 -14.68
CA TRP A 302 -20.36 10.07 -15.46
C TRP A 302 -20.60 8.57 -15.29
N MET A 303 -19.53 7.76 -15.28
CA MET A 303 -19.61 6.33 -14.99
C MET A 303 -20.21 6.07 -13.61
N HIS A 304 -19.69 6.74 -12.58
CA HIS A 304 -20.10 6.53 -11.20
C HIS A 304 -21.56 6.93 -10.96
N VAL A 305 -21.97 8.11 -11.43
CA VAL A 305 -23.34 8.60 -11.31
C VAL A 305 -24.31 7.65 -12.00
N THR A 306 -24.01 7.20 -13.22
CA THR A 306 -24.90 6.30 -13.95
C THR A 306 -25.02 4.94 -13.27
N ILE A 307 -23.93 4.41 -12.72
CA ILE A 307 -23.95 3.14 -11.98
C ILE A 307 -24.83 3.26 -10.74
N ARG A 308 -24.67 4.32 -9.93
CA ARG A 308 -25.53 4.53 -8.76
C ARG A 308 -27.00 4.71 -9.12
N GLN A 309 -27.29 5.37 -10.24
CA GLN A 309 -28.67 5.52 -10.74
C GLN A 309 -29.27 4.17 -11.16
N MET A 310 -28.49 3.32 -11.86
CA MET A 310 -28.93 1.98 -12.23
C MET A 310 -29.14 1.09 -10.99
N GLU A 311 -28.21 1.10 -10.03
CA GLU A 311 -28.33 0.35 -8.78
C GLU A 311 -29.54 0.79 -7.95
N ARG A 312 -29.81 2.11 -7.88
CA ARG A 312 -31.01 2.63 -7.20
C ARG A 312 -32.32 2.16 -7.84
N LYS A 313 -32.39 2.08 -9.19
CA LYS A 313 -33.57 1.58 -9.90
C LYS A 313 -33.77 0.08 -9.72
N VAL A 314 -32.69 -0.70 -9.65
CA VAL A 314 -32.78 -2.14 -9.38
C VAL A 314 -33.20 -2.38 -7.93
N LEU A 315 -32.60 -1.67 -6.96
CA LEU A 315 -33.01 -1.75 -5.56
C LEU A 315 -34.47 -1.36 -5.35
N SER A 316 -34.98 -0.31 -6.02
CA SER A 316 -36.40 0.04 -5.89
C SER A 316 -37.31 -1.07 -6.42
N THR A 317 -36.93 -1.72 -7.52
CA THR A 317 -37.70 -2.84 -8.10
C THR A 317 -37.63 -4.11 -7.22
N GLU A 318 -36.47 -4.38 -6.58
CA GLU A 318 -36.33 -5.47 -5.61
C GLU A 318 -37.08 -5.19 -4.30
N LEU A 319 -37.09 -3.94 -3.82
CA LEU A 319 -37.89 -3.50 -2.67
C LEU A 319 -39.39 -3.63 -2.93
N ASP A 320 -39.83 -3.31 -4.16
CA ASP A 320 -41.23 -3.49 -4.58
C ASP A 320 -41.60 -4.97 -4.80
N ALA A 321 -40.60 -5.84 -5.01
CA ALA A 321 -40.77 -7.29 -5.19
C ALA A 321 -40.65 -8.10 -3.89
N LEU A 322 -40.26 -7.48 -2.77
CA LEU A 322 -40.29 -8.12 -1.46
C LEU A 322 -41.74 -8.21 -0.95
N PRO A 323 -42.16 -9.36 -0.40
CA PRO A 323 -43.45 -9.43 0.28
C PRO A 323 -43.45 -8.46 1.47
N GLN A 324 -44.58 -7.79 1.70
CA GLN A 324 -44.72 -6.80 2.79
C GLN A 324 -44.49 -7.39 4.18
N PHE A 325 -44.56 -8.71 4.34
CA PHE A 325 -44.39 -9.40 5.61
C PHE A 325 -43.40 -10.59 5.53
N PRO A 326 -42.56 -10.80 6.56
CA PRO A 326 -41.47 -11.80 6.56
C PRO A 326 -41.88 -13.26 6.39
N GLU A 327 -43.15 -13.61 6.61
CA GLU A 327 -43.66 -14.99 6.62
C GLU A 327 -43.95 -15.55 5.21
N MET A 328 -43.90 -14.72 4.16
CA MET A 328 -44.18 -15.14 2.77
C MET A 328 -42.93 -15.61 1.99
N GLN A 329 -41.83 -15.92 2.67
CA GLN A 329 -40.63 -16.45 2.01
C GLN A 329 -40.75 -17.96 1.75
N GLU A 330 -40.72 -18.37 0.48
CA GLU A 330 -40.54 -19.78 0.11
C GLU A 330 -39.10 -20.22 0.37
N VAL A 331 -38.97 -21.35 1.08
CA VAL A 331 -37.70 -21.97 1.46
C VAL A 331 -37.32 -22.98 0.36
N HIS A 332 -36.36 -22.64 -0.51
CA HIS A 332 -35.15 -23.43 -0.81
C HIS A 332 -34.44 -23.09 -2.14
N THR A 333 -33.14 -22.82 -1.99
CA THR A 333 -31.95 -23.20 -2.80
C THR A 333 -31.84 -22.90 -4.30
N ALA A 334 -30.72 -22.23 -4.64
CA ALA A 334 -29.90 -22.58 -5.79
C ALA A 334 -28.41 -22.58 -5.38
N GLU A 335 -27.77 -23.74 -5.39
CA GLU A 335 -26.32 -23.90 -5.22
C GLU A 335 -25.57 -23.11 -6.30
N HIS A 336 -24.77 -22.12 -5.88
CA HIS A 336 -23.75 -21.53 -6.73
C HIS A 336 -22.47 -22.35 -6.62
N LYS A 337 -22.09 -23.03 -7.71
CA LYS A 337 -20.81 -23.72 -7.84
C LYS A 337 -19.65 -22.76 -7.53
N ALA A 338 -18.85 -23.13 -6.53
CA ALA A 338 -17.73 -22.38 -6.02
C ALA A 338 -16.70 -22.02 -7.11
N ARG A 339 -16.74 -20.76 -7.58
CA ARG A 339 -15.54 -20.11 -8.11
C ARG A 339 -14.56 -19.97 -6.94
N VAL A 340 -13.29 -20.33 -7.15
CA VAL A 340 -12.24 -20.03 -6.17
C VAL A 340 -12.03 -18.52 -6.15
N SER A 341 -12.86 -17.84 -5.36
CA SER A 341 -12.67 -16.46 -4.97
C SER A 341 -11.35 -16.38 -4.16
N PRO A 342 -10.55 -15.30 -4.32
CA PRO A 342 -9.46 -15.01 -3.37
C PRO A 342 -9.98 -14.85 -1.93
N VAL A 343 -11.30 -14.66 -1.79
CA VAL A 343 -12.04 -14.68 -0.54
C VAL A 343 -12.34 -16.13 -0.15
N LEU A 344 -11.89 -16.51 1.03
CA LEU A 344 -12.19 -17.78 1.68
C LEU A 344 -13.58 -17.68 2.31
N GLU A 345 -14.56 -18.35 1.69
CA GLU A 345 -15.95 -18.40 2.17
C GLU A 345 -16.09 -19.39 3.33
N ASP A 346 -15.51 -20.59 3.21
CA ASP A 346 -15.37 -21.57 4.29
C ASP A 346 -13.95 -21.52 4.88
N TRP A 347 -13.83 -21.03 6.11
CA TRP A 347 -12.58 -20.95 6.86
C TRP A 347 -12.77 -21.41 8.31
N ARG A 348 -12.35 -22.65 8.59
CA ARG A 348 -12.48 -23.32 9.90
C ARG A 348 -11.10 -23.70 10.46
N PRO A 349 -10.28 -22.74 10.89
CA PRO A 349 -8.89 -23.04 11.29
C PRO A 349 -8.79 -23.95 12.51
N ASP A 350 -9.81 -23.97 13.39
CA ASP A 350 -9.85 -24.81 14.59
C ASP A 350 -10.32 -26.26 14.31
N ASP A 351 -10.75 -26.59 13.09
CA ASP A 351 -11.07 -27.97 12.66
C ASP A 351 -9.77 -28.68 12.22
N GLU A 352 -9.40 -29.75 12.91
CA GLU A 352 -8.12 -30.45 12.67
C GLU A 352 -7.99 -31.02 11.25
N THR A 353 -9.08 -31.55 10.70
CA THR A 353 -9.09 -32.17 9.37
C THR A 353 -8.92 -31.08 8.32
N PHE A 354 -9.70 -30.01 8.40
CA PHE A 354 -9.57 -28.85 7.52
C PHE A 354 -8.17 -28.24 7.61
N TRP A 355 -7.61 -28.12 8.82
CA TRP A 355 -6.28 -27.54 9.03
C TRP A 355 -5.17 -28.35 8.36
N LYS A 356 -5.19 -29.68 8.50
CA LYS A 356 -4.20 -30.58 7.89
C LYS A 356 -4.30 -30.60 6.37
N GLU A 357 -5.51 -30.60 5.82
CA GLU A 357 -5.71 -30.71 4.37
C GLU A 357 -5.50 -29.38 3.61
N LYS A 358 -5.95 -28.25 4.19
CA LYS A 358 -6.03 -26.97 3.47
C LYS A 358 -5.57 -25.77 4.29
N GLY A 359 -6.04 -25.65 5.53
CA GLY A 359 -5.87 -24.47 6.38
C GLY A 359 -4.41 -24.09 6.61
N ALA A 360 -3.57 -25.04 7.01
CA ALA A 360 -2.18 -24.79 7.38
C ALA A 360 -1.35 -24.22 6.21
N ARG A 361 -1.56 -24.71 4.98
CA ARG A 361 -0.84 -24.23 3.79
C ARG A 361 -1.20 -22.77 3.47
N ILE A 362 -2.49 -22.43 3.54
CA ILE A 362 -2.98 -21.08 3.27
C ILE A 362 -2.51 -20.11 4.36
N ALA A 363 -2.61 -20.49 5.63
CA ALA A 363 -2.19 -19.68 6.75
C ALA A 363 -0.69 -19.38 6.72
N LYS A 364 0.15 -20.40 6.47
CA LYS A 364 1.60 -20.25 6.32
C LYS A 364 1.97 -19.33 5.16
N ARG A 365 1.29 -19.45 4.00
CA ARG A 365 1.51 -18.54 2.86
C ARG A 365 1.22 -17.09 3.23
N ASN A 366 0.08 -16.83 3.87
CA ASN A 366 -0.28 -15.46 4.29
C ASN A 366 0.70 -14.90 5.32
N LEU A 367 1.14 -15.73 6.28
CA LEU A 367 2.16 -15.35 7.28
C LEU A 367 3.50 -15.00 6.63
N TRP A 368 4.01 -15.83 5.72
CA TRP A 368 5.30 -15.63 5.06
C TRP A 368 5.31 -14.49 4.04
N ILE A 369 4.14 -13.99 3.62
CA ILE A 369 4.02 -12.75 2.85
C ILE A 369 3.89 -11.53 3.78
N SER A 370 3.16 -11.69 4.88
CA SER A 370 2.98 -10.63 5.89
C SER A 370 4.29 -10.24 6.58
N ILE A 371 5.15 -11.22 6.91
CA ILE A 371 6.43 -10.96 7.59
C ILE A 371 7.33 -10.00 6.78
N PRO A 372 7.68 -10.27 5.50
CA PRO A 372 8.48 -9.34 4.70
C PRO A 372 7.80 -7.97 4.51
N ALA A 373 6.48 -7.93 4.28
CA ALA A 373 5.75 -6.67 4.13
C ALA A 373 5.82 -5.83 5.41
N LEU A 374 5.70 -6.47 6.57
CA LEU A 374 5.82 -5.80 7.87
C LEU A 374 7.25 -5.37 8.16
N LEU A 375 8.25 -6.21 7.86
CA LEU A 375 9.66 -5.89 7.98
C LEU A 375 9.99 -4.61 7.21
N LEU A 376 9.59 -4.54 5.93
CA LEU A 376 9.78 -3.36 5.09
C LEU A 376 9.05 -2.13 5.65
N ALA A 377 7.87 -2.32 6.24
CA ALA A 377 7.14 -1.24 6.89
C ALA A 377 7.91 -0.64 8.07
N PHE A 378 8.53 -1.47 8.93
CA PHE A 378 9.40 -0.97 10.00
C PHE A 378 10.68 -0.33 9.47
N SER A 379 11.26 -0.85 8.39
CA SER A 379 12.43 -0.25 7.75
C SER A 379 12.13 1.18 7.28
N VAL A 380 11.05 1.37 6.52
CA VAL A 380 10.65 2.72 6.04
C VAL A 380 10.21 3.62 7.19
N TRP A 381 9.54 3.07 8.21
CA TRP A 381 9.08 3.84 9.36
C TRP A 381 10.23 4.49 10.13
N MET A 382 11.34 3.76 10.30
CA MET A 382 12.49 4.20 11.09
C MET A 382 13.61 4.83 10.24
N VAL A 383 13.46 4.97 8.92
CA VAL A 383 14.54 5.42 8.02
C VAL A 383 15.17 6.75 8.47
N TRP A 384 14.37 7.64 9.05
CA TRP A 384 14.80 8.91 9.59
C TRP A 384 15.81 8.79 10.72
N SER A 385 15.85 7.68 11.47
CA SER A 385 16.85 7.49 12.54
C SER A 385 18.29 7.52 12.02
N VAL A 386 18.53 7.16 10.75
CA VAL A 386 19.85 7.18 10.12
C VAL A 386 20.04 8.43 9.27
N VAL A 387 19.03 8.81 8.48
CA VAL A 387 19.12 9.94 7.53
C VAL A 387 19.46 11.25 8.25
N VAL A 388 18.81 11.55 9.39
CA VAL A 388 19.06 12.80 10.13
C VAL A 388 20.49 12.91 10.64
N ALA A 389 21.17 11.80 10.90
CA ALA A 389 22.57 11.79 11.35
C ALA A 389 23.56 12.06 10.21
N LYS A 390 23.10 12.06 8.95
CA LYS A 390 23.91 12.27 7.74
C LYS A 390 23.52 13.51 6.93
N LEU A 391 22.33 14.07 7.15
CA LEU A 391 21.91 15.32 6.50
C LEU A 391 22.96 16.45 6.64
N PRO A 392 23.53 16.76 7.82
CA PRO A 392 24.52 17.83 7.93
C PRO A 392 25.75 17.58 7.06
N SER A 393 26.21 16.33 6.98
CA SER A 393 27.41 15.97 6.23
C SER A 393 27.27 16.09 4.71
N VAL A 394 26.08 16.38 4.17
CA VAL A 394 25.85 16.60 2.74
C VAL A 394 25.28 17.99 2.43
N GLY A 395 25.47 18.95 3.36
CA GLY A 395 25.18 20.36 3.15
C GLY A 395 23.84 20.87 3.70
N PHE A 396 23.05 20.06 4.42
CA PHE A 396 21.82 20.55 5.07
C PHE A 396 22.13 21.23 6.42
N ASP A 397 21.81 22.52 6.53
CA ASP A 397 21.99 23.29 7.75
C ASP A 397 20.74 23.27 8.65
N TYR A 398 20.52 22.14 9.33
CA TYR A 398 19.42 21.98 10.29
C TYR A 398 19.90 21.97 11.73
N SER A 399 19.15 22.61 12.62
CA SER A 399 19.43 22.57 14.05
C SER A 399 19.25 21.17 14.63
N THR A 400 19.91 20.90 15.75
CA THR A 400 19.77 19.61 16.47
C THR A 400 18.32 19.29 16.79
N ASP A 401 17.52 20.29 17.20
CA ASP A 401 16.09 20.08 17.48
C ASP A 401 15.30 19.73 16.21
N GLN A 402 15.60 20.38 15.08
CA GLN A 402 14.99 20.07 13.78
C GLN A 402 15.30 18.63 13.34
N LEU A 403 16.53 18.14 13.56
CA LEU A 403 16.91 16.77 13.27
C LEU A 403 16.16 15.77 14.17
N PHE A 404 16.02 16.05 15.47
CA PHE A 404 15.22 15.21 16.36
C PHE A 404 13.72 15.23 16.03
N TRP A 405 13.19 16.35 15.55
CA TRP A 405 11.82 16.44 15.03
C TRP A 405 11.59 15.49 13.85
N LEU A 406 12.51 15.47 12.87
CA LEU A 406 12.43 14.55 11.73
C LEU A 406 12.50 13.08 12.17
N ALA A 407 13.32 12.76 13.17
CA ALA A 407 13.35 11.41 13.75
C ALA A 407 12.06 11.05 14.52
N ALA A 408 11.39 12.03 15.13
CA ALA A 408 10.22 11.83 15.99
C ALA A 408 8.90 11.73 15.21
N LEU A 409 8.73 12.52 14.14
CA LEU A 409 7.46 12.64 13.41
C LEU A 409 6.87 11.35 12.85
N PRO A 410 7.65 10.39 12.31
CA PRO A 410 7.10 9.12 11.87
C PRO A 410 6.41 8.39 13.01
N GLY A 411 6.91 8.56 14.24
CA GLY A 411 6.29 8.02 15.46
C GLY A 411 4.89 8.58 15.72
N LEU A 412 4.71 9.88 15.52
CA LEU A 412 3.43 10.57 15.74
C LEU A 412 2.34 10.09 14.77
N SER A 413 2.62 10.16 13.46
CA SER A 413 1.67 9.72 12.45
C SER A 413 1.46 8.21 12.49
N GLY A 414 2.52 7.42 12.72
CA GLY A 414 2.42 5.97 12.84
C GLY A 414 1.56 5.53 14.02
N ALA A 415 1.73 6.13 15.20
CA ALA A 415 0.89 5.85 16.36
C ALA A 415 -0.58 6.21 16.11
N THR A 416 -0.83 7.37 15.51
CA THR A 416 -2.18 7.83 15.16
C THR A 416 -2.85 6.88 14.17
N LEU A 417 -2.15 6.49 13.10
CA LEU A 417 -2.67 5.60 12.07
C LEU A 417 -2.90 4.17 12.56
N ARG A 418 -2.10 3.68 13.51
CA ARG A 418 -2.31 2.36 14.14
C ARG A 418 -3.70 2.22 14.75
N ILE A 419 -4.25 3.29 15.32
CA ILE A 419 -5.61 3.30 15.87
C ILE A 419 -6.62 2.92 14.78
N PHE A 420 -6.45 3.45 13.57
CA PHE A 420 -7.39 3.24 12.46
C PHE A 420 -7.11 1.98 11.65
N TYR A 421 -5.84 1.62 11.44
CA TYR A 421 -5.43 0.54 10.53
C TYR A 421 -5.90 -0.85 10.99
N SER A 422 -6.02 -1.07 12.30
CA SER A 422 -6.59 -2.31 12.84
C SER A 422 -8.03 -2.56 12.34
N PHE A 423 -8.80 -1.50 12.14
CA PHE A 423 -10.21 -1.58 11.70
C PHE A 423 -10.35 -1.74 10.18
N MET A 424 -9.31 -1.44 9.42
CA MET A 424 -9.39 -1.46 7.95
C MET A 424 -9.38 -2.89 7.39
N VAL A 425 -8.78 -3.85 8.10
CA VAL A 425 -8.71 -5.25 7.65
C VAL A 425 -10.09 -5.91 7.56
N PRO A 426 -10.97 -5.82 8.58
CA PRO A 426 -12.36 -6.28 8.46
C PRO A 426 -13.17 -5.61 7.34
N ILE A 427 -12.84 -4.37 6.97
CA ILE A 427 -13.59 -3.58 5.97
C ILE A 427 -13.15 -3.93 4.54
N PHE A 428 -11.85 -3.91 4.28
CA PHE A 428 -11.28 -4.04 2.94
C PHE A 428 -10.76 -5.44 2.61
N GLY A 429 -10.60 -6.30 3.63
CA GLY A 429 -9.92 -7.58 3.52
C GLY A 429 -8.40 -7.45 3.69
N GLY A 430 -7.80 -8.49 4.27
CA GLY A 430 -6.38 -8.55 4.58
C GLY A 430 -5.46 -8.43 3.37
N ARG A 431 -5.84 -9.04 2.25
CA ARG A 431 -5.04 -9.04 1.01
C ARG A 431 -4.99 -7.64 0.42
N LEU A 432 -6.15 -7.04 0.17
CA LEU A 432 -6.24 -5.70 -0.42
C LEU A 432 -5.56 -4.67 0.48
N TRP A 433 -5.86 -4.70 1.78
CA TRP A 433 -5.30 -3.71 2.71
C TRP A 433 -3.77 -3.83 2.81
N THR A 434 -3.22 -5.04 2.94
CA THR A 434 -1.76 -5.25 2.97
C THR A 434 -1.10 -4.77 1.67
N THR A 435 -1.73 -5.00 0.51
CA THR A 435 -1.24 -4.45 -0.77
C THR A 435 -1.19 -2.93 -0.75
N LEU A 436 -2.30 -2.27 -0.38
CA LEU A 436 -2.39 -0.81 -0.40
C LEU A 436 -1.42 -0.16 0.58
N THR A 437 -1.35 -0.67 1.81
CA THR A 437 -0.48 -0.09 2.83
C THR A 437 1.01 -0.33 2.55
N THR A 438 1.37 -1.47 1.96
CA THR A 438 2.75 -1.71 1.51
C THR A 438 3.11 -0.82 0.32
N ALA A 439 2.22 -0.68 -0.66
CA ALA A 439 2.43 0.20 -1.81
C ALA A 439 2.56 1.68 -1.40
N SER A 440 1.81 2.12 -0.39
CA SER A 440 1.84 3.50 0.09
C SER A 440 3.24 3.94 0.58
N LEU A 441 4.06 2.99 1.04
CA LEU A 441 5.44 3.25 1.50
C LEU A 441 6.40 3.62 0.36
N LEU A 442 6.02 3.35 -0.90
CA LEU A 442 6.78 3.82 -2.06
C LEU A 442 6.84 5.35 -2.11
N ILE A 443 5.78 6.03 -1.64
CA ILE A 443 5.69 7.49 -1.64
C ILE A 443 6.82 8.12 -0.80
N PRO A 444 6.95 7.83 0.51
CA PRO A 444 8.06 8.37 1.29
C PRO A 444 9.42 7.80 0.86
N ALA A 445 9.52 6.55 0.41
CA ALA A 445 10.80 5.98 -0.03
C ALA A 445 11.38 6.72 -1.25
N PHE A 446 10.56 6.98 -2.28
CA PHE A 446 10.97 7.82 -3.41
C PHE A 446 11.18 9.27 -2.98
N GLY A 447 10.24 9.83 -2.20
CA GLY A 447 10.30 11.22 -1.78
C GLY A 447 11.58 11.55 -1.02
N ILE A 448 11.99 10.70 -0.07
CA ILE A 448 13.27 10.84 0.65
C ILE A 448 14.44 10.73 -0.32
N GLY A 449 14.46 9.71 -1.18
CA GLY A 449 15.55 9.50 -2.13
C GLY A 449 15.81 10.70 -3.03
N TYR A 450 14.76 11.43 -3.46
CA TYR A 450 14.93 12.66 -4.23
C TYR A 450 15.23 13.88 -3.35
N ALA A 451 14.53 14.06 -2.23
CA ALA A 451 14.65 15.24 -1.37
C ALA A 451 16.05 15.41 -0.79
N VAL A 452 16.72 14.32 -0.41
CA VAL A 452 18.05 14.39 0.20
C VAL A 452 19.16 14.78 -0.78
N GLN A 453 18.92 14.74 -2.10
CA GLN A 453 19.92 15.09 -3.10
C GLN A 453 20.13 16.61 -3.26
N ASN A 454 19.18 17.43 -2.79
CA ASN A 454 19.24 18.88 -2.90
C ASN A 454 19.22 19.54 -1.51
N PRO A 455 20.35 20.13 -1.05
CA PRO A 455 20.43 20.88 0.21
C PRO A 455 19.40 22.01 0.35
N ASP A 456 18.95 22.59 -0.78
CA ASP A 456 17.94 23.66 -0.79
C ASP A 456 16.50 23.15 -0.58
N THR A 457 16.32 21.83 -0.39
CA THR A 457 14.98 21.27 -0.15
C THR A 457 14.40 21.83 1.15
N PRO A 458 13.22 22.49 1.13
CA PRO A 458 12.66 23.11 2.32
C PRO A 458 12.42 22.11 3.44
N TYR A 459 12.71 22.50 4.68
CA TYR A 459 12.50 21.68 5.87
C TYR A 459 11.08 21.11 5.97
N PHE A 460 10.06 21.87 5.54
CA PHE A 460 8.67 21.43 5.50
C PHE A 460 8.45 20.17 4.65
N ILE A 461 9.16 20.01 3.53
CA ILE A 461 9.07 18.80 2.70
C ILE A 461 9.55 17.59 3.49
N PHE A 462 10.63 17.73 4.25
CA PHE A 462 11.12 16.67 5.13
C PHE A 462 10.14 16.35 6.28
N LEU A 463 9.45 17.36 6.84
CA LEU A 463 8.38 17.12 7.82
C LEU A 463 7.24 16.26 7.21
N VAL A 464 6.81 16.58 5.99
CA VAL A 464 5.77 15.82 5.28
C VAL A 464 6.24 14.39 4.99
N LEU A 465 7.47 14.21 4.49
CA LEU A 465 8.03 12.88 4.22
C LEU A 465 8.20 12.05 5.51
N ALA A 466 8.60 12.69 6.61
CA ALA A 466 8.67 12.06 7.93
C ALA A 466 7.29 11.62 8.43
N LEU A 467 6.26 12.45 8.27
CA LEU A 467 4.88 12.05 8.57
C LEU A 467 4.42 10.87 7.70
N LEU A 468 4.75 10.86 6.40
CA LEU A 468 4.39 9.78 5.48
C LEU A 468 5.11 8.46 5.81
N CYS A 469 6.34 8.48 6.34
CA CYS A 469 7.00 7.28 6.88
C CYS A 469 6.19 6.61 7.99
N GLY A 470 5.32 7.36 8.69
CA GLY A 470 4.40 6.81 9.67
C GLY A 470 3.37 5.82 9.11
N PHE A 471 3.12 5.78 7.80
CA PHE A 471 2.36 4.70 7.18
C PHE A 471 2.94 3.33 7.58
N GLY A 472 4.27 3.22 7.67
CA GLY A 472 4.94 1.97 8.08
C GLY A 472 4.62 1.58 9.52
N GLY A 473 4.48 2.56 10.41
CA GLY A 473 4.01 2.36 11.78
C GLY A 473 2.58 1.81 11.83
N GLY A 474 1.67 2.34 11.00
CA GLY A 474 0.29 1.87 10.89
C GLY A 474 0.17 0.39 10.51
N ASN A 475 1.04 -0.09 9.61
CA ASN A 475 1.00 -1.47 9.07
C ASN A 475 1.08 -2.55 10.15
N PHE A 476 1.71 -2.28 11.30
CA PHE A 476 1.78 -3.24 12.40
C PHE A 476 0.40 -3.64 12.91
N ALA A 477 -0.47 -2.66 13.16
CA ALA A 477 -1.81 -2.92 13.72
C ALA A 477 -2.66 -3.76 12.75
N SER A 478 -2.65 -3.40 11.46
CA SER A 478 -3.37 -4.16 10.44
C SER A 478 -2.77 -5.53 10.18
N SER A 479 -1.44 -5.66 10.13
CA SER A 479 -0.78 -6.95 9.89
C SER A 479 -1.09 -7.95 11.01
N MET A 480 -1.01 -7.51 12.27
CA MET A 480 -1.32 -8.36 13.43
C MET A 480 -2.80 -8.75 13.47
N ALA A 481 -3.71 -7.79 13.24
CA ALA A 481 -5.14 -8.07 13.15
C ALA A 481 -5.42 -9.11 12.05
N ASN A 482 -4.83 -8.93 10.86
CA ASN A 482 -5.02 -9.84 9.74
C ASN A 482 -4.54 -11.26 10.03
N ILE A 483 -3.29 -11.42 10.46
CA ILE A 483 -2.69 -12.74 10.71
C ILE A 483 -3.43 -13.51 11.80
N SER A 484 -4.04 -12.82 12.77
CA SER A 484 -4.81 -13.45 13.84
C SER A 484 -6.01 -14.29 13.35
N PHE A 485 -6.56 -13.99 12.17
CA PHE A 485 -7.68 -14.73 11.58
C PHE A 485 -7.27 -16.03 10.87
N TYR A 486 -5.99 -16.20 10.51
CA TYR A 486 -5.53 -17.36 9.75
C TYR A 486 -5.13 -18.56 10.60
N PHE A 487 -4.88 -18.39 11.89
CA PHE A 487 -4.32 -19.46 12.73
C PHE A 487 -5.32 -19.95 13.79
N PRO A 488 -5.36 -21.27 14.07
CA PRO A 488 -6.16 -21.82 15.16
C PRO A 488 -5.72 -21.25 16.50
N LYS A 489 -6.61 -21.30 17.50
CA LYS A 489 -6.33 -20.80 18.85
C LYS A 489 -5.01 -21.31 19.42
N ALA A 490 -4.69 -22.59 19.20
CA ALA A 490 -3.46 -23.23 19.69
C ALA A 490 -2.16 -22.70 19.06
N GLN A 491 -2.18 -22.18 17.82
CA GLN A 491 -0.98 -21.72 17.10
C GLN A 491 -0.93 -20.20 16.89
N LYS A 492 -2.03 -19.50 17.20
CA LYS A 492 -2.19 -18.06 17.00
C LYS A 492 -1.12 -17.25 17.72
N GLY A 493 -0.84 -17.57 18.99
CA GLY A 493 0.19 -16.88 19.78
C GLY A 493 1.57 -16.91 19.09
N ASN A 494 2.00 -18.09 18.64
CA ASN A 494 3.28 -18.28 17.95
C ASN A 494 3.34 -17.55 16.61
N ALA A 495 2.27 -17.60 15.82
CA ALA A 495 2.21 -16.91 14.52
C ALA A 495 2.29 -15.38 14.69
N LEU A 496 1.56 -14.83 15.66
CA LEU A 496 1.60 -13.41 15.99
C LEU A 496 2.97 -12.99 16.54
N ALA A 497 3.57 -13.81 17.40
CA ALA A 497 4.91 -13.56 17.94
C ALA A 497 5.98 -13.55 16.83
N LEU A 498 5.90 -14.49 15.87
CA LEU A 498 6.82 -14.54 14.73
C LEU A 498 6.64 -13.34 13.81
N ASN A 499 5.39 -13.00 13.47
CA ASN A 499 5.06 -11.85 12.62
C ASN A 499 5.55 -10.54 13.24
N ALA A 500 5.24 -10.30 14.51
CA ALA A 500 5.70 -9.10 15.21
C ALA A 500 7.22 -9.06 15.43
N GLY A 501 7.82 -10.20 15.81
CA GLY A 501 9.25 -10.31 16.08
C GLY A 501 10.09 -10.03 14.85
N LEU A 502 9.84 -10.77 13.76
CA LEU A 502 10.56 -10.58 12.49
C LEU A 502 10.19 -9.25 11.82
N GLY A 503 8.98 -8.74 12.02
CA GLY A 503 8.60 -7.40 11.59
C GLY A 503 9.45 -6.31 12.25
N ASN A 504 9.63 -6.37 13.58
CA ASN A 504 10.44 -5.40 14.32
C ASN A 504 11.92 -5.42 13.92
N LEU A 505 12.45 -6.55 13.42
CA LEU A 505 13.81 -6.61 12.86
C LEU A 505 14.02 -5.65 11.67
N GLY A 506 12.95 -5.17 11.02
CA GLY A 506 13.03 -4.17 9.97
C GLY A 506 13.77 -2.90 10.39
N VAL A 507 13.68 -2.53 11.68
CA VAL A 507 14.41 -1.37 12.22
C VAL A 507 15.92 -1.63 12.22
N SER A 508 16.37 -2.76 12.75
CA SER A 508 17.79 -3.12 12.75
C SER A 508 18.33 -3.37 11.35
N VAL A 509 17.54 -4.01 10.47
CA VAL A 509 17.93 -4.24 9.07
C VAL A 509 18.15 -2.92 8.36
N MET A 510 17.26 -1.93 8.56
CA MET A 510 17.44 -0.60 7.99
C MET A 510 18.66 0.12 8.58
N GLN A 511 18.82 0.11 9.91
CA GLN A 511 19.96 0.77 10.56
C GLN A 511 21.31 0.15 10.19
N PHE A 512 21.32 -1.13 9.82
CA PHE A 512 22.52 -1.81 9.32
C PHE A 512 22.75 -1.55 7.82
N LEU A 513 21.70 -1.69 7.01
CA LEU A 513 21.81 -1.64 5.55
C LEU A 513 22.04 -0.21 5.03
N VAL A 514 21.34 0.78 5.57
CA VAL A 514 21.42 2.18 5.07
C VAL A 514 22.85 2.72 5.14
N PRO A 515 23.57 2.66 6.27
CA PRO A 515 24.95 3.14 6.34
C PRO A 515 25.90 2.45 5.34
N LEU A 516 25.61 1.21 4.95
CA LEU A 516 26.39 0.48 3.96
C LEU A 516 26.06 0.89 2.52
N VAL A 517 24.78 1.08 2.18
CA VAL A 517 24.39 1.37 0.79
C VAL A 517 24.61 2.83 0.40
N ILE A 518 24.69 3.76 1.35
CA ILE A 518 24.97 5.17 1.05
C ILE A 518 26.44 5.44 0.70
N THR A 519 27.35 4.47 0.87
CA THR A 519 28.77 4.62 0.51
C THR A 519 29.09 4.15 -0.92
N ALA A 520 28.09 3.66 -1.67
CA ALA A 520 28.29 3.12 -3.01
C ALA A 520 27.18 3.56 -3.98
N GLY A 521 27.50 3.65 -5.26
CA GLY A 521 26.53 3.93 -6.34
C GLY A 521 25.65 2.73 -6.70
N VAL A 522 24.89 2.18 -5.74
CA VAL A 522 24.07 0.96 -5.89
C VAL A 522 23.14 0.99 -7.10
N PHE A 523 22.54 2.15 -7.38
CA PHE A 523 21.58 2.34 -8.47
C PHE A 523 22.17 2.98 -9.73
N GLY A 524 23.49 3.22 -9.76
CA GLY A 524 24.19 3.87 -10.87
C GLY A 524 23.49 5.16 -11.32
N ILE A 525 23.35 5.32 -12.64
CA ILE A 525 22.70 6.49 -13.26
C ILE A 525 21.24 6.68 -12.79
N ILE A 526 20.54 5.59 -12.45
CA ILE A 526 19.12 5.63 -12.04
C ILE A 526 18.97 6.26 -10.65
N GLY A 527 19.98 6.14 -9.79
CA GLY A 527 19.98 6.70 -8.44
C GLY A 527 20.39 8.17 -8.35
N GLY A 528 20.93 8.77 -9.42
CA GLY A 528 21.50 10.11 -9.37
C GLY A 528 22.97 10.16 -8.94
N ALA A 529 23.57 11.34 -9.03
CA ALA A 529 24.98 11.58 -8.70
C ALA A 529 25.24 11.50 -7.19
N PRO A 530 26.49 11.20 -6.75
CA PRO A 530 26.87 11.34 -5.35
C PRO A 530 26.86 12.81 -4.92
N GLN A 531 26.68 13.02 -3.62
CA GLN A 531 26.91 14.28 -2.92
C GLN A 531 28.31 14.25 -2.31
N THR A 532 29.00 15.39 -2.29
CA THR A 532 30.31 15.54 -1.63
C THR A 532 30.11 15.91 -0.17
N THR A 533 30.77 15.19 0.73
CA THR A 533 30.71 15.47 2.16
C THR A 533 31.66 16.59 2.58
N ASP A 534 31.52 17.09 3.81
CA ASP A 534 32.45 18.06 4.42
C ASP A 534 33.91 17.56 4.45
N THR A 535 34.10 16.23 4.45
CA THR A 535 35.41 15.57 4.41
C THR A 535 35.94 15.32 2.99
N GLY A 536 35.18 15.70 1.96
CA GLY A 536 35.52 15.47 0.54
C GLY A 536 35.19 14.06 0.04
N GLU A 537 34.56 13.21 0.85
CA GLU A 537 34.14 11.87 0.45
C GLU A 537 32.85 11.92 -0.38
N LEU A 538 32.64 10.92 -1.24
CA LEU A 538 31.41 10.80 -2.02
C LEU A 538 30.38 9.95 -1.26
N MET A 539 29.14 10.45 -1.19
CA MET A 539 28.03 9.78 -0.51
C MET A 539 26.77 9.78 -1.38
N TRP A 540 26.08 8.65 -1.42
CA TRP A 540 24.79 8.48 -2.10
C TRP A 540 23.66 8.44 -1.08
N LEU A 541 23.38 9.56 -0.38
CA LEU A 541 22.37 9.59 0.68
C LEU A 541 20.97 9.21 0.17
N GLN A 542 20.69 9.43 -1.11
CA GLN A 542 19.46 8.99 -1.78
C GLN A 542 19.19 7.48 -1.65
N ASN A 543 20.23 6.66 -1.51
CA ASN A 543 20.09 5.22 -1.40
C ASN A 543 19.36 4.83 -0.11
N ALA A 544 19.38 5.69 0.92
CA ALA A 544 18.61 5.50 2.15
C ALA A 544 17.09 5.36 1.88
N GLY A 545 16.58 6.06 0.87
CA GLY A 545 15.20 5.94 0.40
C GLY A 545 15.03 4.86 -0.68
N PHE A 546 15.84 4.91 -1.74
CA PHE A 546 15.64 4.06 -2.92
C PHE A 546 15.88 2.57 -2.68
N ILE A 547 16.71 2.18 -1.70
CA ILE A 547 17.02 0.78 -1.44
C ILE A 547 15.78 -0.07 -1.15
N TRP A 548 14.74 0.53 -0.58
CA TRP A 548 13.50 -0.16 -0.20
C TRP A 548 12.54 -0.36 -1.37
N VAL A 549 12.64 0.45 -2.42
CA VAL A 549 11.67 0.48 -3.53
C VAL A 549 11.51 -0.88 -4.23
N PRO A 550 12.57 -1.58 -4.65
CA PRO A 550 12.42 -2.88 -5.32
C PRO A 550 11.71 -3.91 -4.41
N PHE A 551 12.06 -3.94 -3.13
CA PHE A 551 11.47 -4.87 -2.17
C PHE A 551 10.02 -4.54 -1.86
N LEU A 552 9.66 -3.25 -1.78
CA LEU A 552 8.28 -2.79 -1.61
C LEU A 552 7.41 -3.17 -2.82
N LEU A 553 7.92 -3.04 -4.05
CA LEU A 553 7.21 -3.47 -5.26
C LEU A 553 6.97 -4.97 -5.26
N ILE A 554 8.00 -5.76 -4.92
CA ILE A 554 7.89 -7.23 -4.82
C ILE A 554 6.89 -7.63 -3.72
N ALA A 555 6.99 -7.05 -2.53
CA ALA A 555 6.09 -7.34 -1.41
C ALA A 555 4.64 -6.93 -1.72
N THR A 556 4.44 -5.80 -2.41
CA THR A 556 3.13 -5.35 -2.87
C THR A 556 2.50 -6.35 -3.84
N ALA A 557 3.27 -6.80 -4.83
CA ALA A 557 2.82 -7.83 -5.78
C ALA A 557 2.55 -9.17 -5.07
N ALA A 558 3.43 -9.59 -4.18
CA ALA A 558 3.27 -10.81 -3.39
C ALA A 558 2.01 -10.77 -2.51
N ALA A 559 1.73 -9.64 -1.86
CA ALA A 559 0.50 -9.43 -1.12
C ALA A 559 -0.73 -9.54 -2.04
N TRP A 560 -0.71 -8.87 -3.19
CA TRP A 560 -1.85 -8.82 -4.10
C TRP A 560 -2.23 -10.18 -4.69
N PHE A 561 -1.22 -10.94 -5.12
CA PHE A 561 -1.40 -12.23 -5.80
C PHE A 561 -1.37 -13.44 -4.86
N GLY A 562 -0.70 -13.33 -3.71
CA GLY A 562 -0.42 -14.45 -2.83
C GLY A 562 -1.23 -14.50 -1.52
N MET A 563 -1.73 -13.37 -1.03
CA MET A 563 -2.59 -13.36 0.17
C MET A 563 -4.06 -13.64 -0.17
N ASN A 564 -4.86 -13.90 0.86
CA ASN A 564 -6.29 -14.20 0.75
C ASN A 564 -7.12 -13.19 1.55
N ASP A 565 -8.43 -13.17 1.33
CA ASP A 565 -9.38 -12.47 2.19
C ASP A 565 -10.24 -13.52 2.91
N ILE A 566 -10.76 -13.26 4.11
CA ILE A 566 -11.63 -14.20 4.85
C ILE A 566 -13.03 -13.57 4.97
N ALA A 567 -14.07 -14.24 4.48
CA ALA A 567 -15.43 -13.69 4.41
C ALA A 567 -16.05 -13.43 5.81
N SER A 568 -15.72 -14.27 6.79
CA SER A 568 -16.28 -14.25 8.15
C SER A 568 -15.62 -13.24 9.10
N ALA A 569 -14.59 -12.50 8.67
CA ALA A 569 -13.82 -11.59 9.52
C ALA A 569 -14.46 -10.21 9.72
N LYS A 570 -15.77 -10.15 10.03
CA LYS A 570 -16.48 -8.90 10.35
C LYS A 570 -16.69 -8.79 11.86
N ALA A 571 -16.01 -7.85 12.50
CA ALA A 571 -16.31 -7.43 13.87
C ALA A 571 -16.81 -5.97 13.84
N SER A 572 -17.89 -5.67 14.55
CA SER A 572 -18.43 -4.31 14.59
C SER A 572 -17.55 -3.41 15.48
N PHE A 573 -17.44 -2.13 15.12
CA PHE A 573 -16.66 -1.15 15.89
C PHE A 573 -17.26 -0.90 17.29
N SER A 574 -18.59 -0.86 17.41
CA SER A 574 -19.27 -0.62 18.69
C SER A 574 -18.94 -1.70 19.73
N GLU A 575 -18.77 -2.95 19.29
CA GLU A 575 -18.42 -4.07 20.16
C GLU A 575 -16.97 -4.01 20.67
N GLN A 576 -16.06 -3.34 19.95
CA GLN A 576 -14.66 -3.18 20.37
C GLN A 576 -14.47 -1.93 21.25
N ALA A 577 -15.31 -0.91 21.10
CA ALA A 577 -15.22 0.34 21.85
C ALA A 577 -15.44 0.17 23.38
N VAL A 578 -15.98 -0.96 23.83
CA VAL A 578 -16.14 -1.26 25.27
C VAL A 578 -14.80 -1.20 26.02
N ILE A 579 -13.67 -1.46 25.35
CA ILE A 579 -12.34 -1.41 25.98
C ILE A 579 -12.00 -0.05 26.60
N PHE A 580 -12.60 1.04 26.10
CA PHE A 580 -12.35 2.39 26.61
C PHE A 580 -12.91 2.61 28.03
N THR A 581 -13.92 1.83 28.43
CA THR A 581 -14.48 1.87 29.79
C THR A 581 -13.69 1.01 30.77
N ARG A 582 -12.77 0.16 30.27
CA ARG A 582 -11.98 -0.75 31.11
C ARG A 582 -10.80 -0.03 31.73
N LYS A 583 -10.75 0.04 33.06
CA LYS A 583 -9.63 0.64 33.80
C LYS A 583 -8.27 0.01 33.44
N HIS A 584 -8.23 -1.31 33.32
CA HIS A 584 -7.00 -2.04 33.01
C HIS A 584 -6.45 -1.75 31.60
N ASN A 585 -7.30 -1.37 30.64
CA ASN A 585 -6.84 -0.95 29.30
C ASN A 585 -5.88 0.25 29.40
N TRP A 586 -6.25 1.28 30.17
CA TRP A 586 -5.43 2.49 30.33
C TRP A 586 -4.14 2.25 31.12
N ILE A 587 -4.20 1.40 32.15
CA ILE A 587 -2.99 0.99 32.89
C ILE A 587 -2.03 0.25 31.95
N MET A 588 -2.54 -0.67 31.14
CA MET A 588 -1.71 -1.39 30.17
C MET A 588 -1.16 -0.48 29.07
N CYS A 589 -1.90 0.55 28.63
CA CYS A 589 -1.37 1.60 27.75
C CYS A 589 -0.14 2.29 28.37
N TRP A 590 -0.20 2.65 29.65
CA TRP A 590 0.92 3.26 30.36
C TRP A 590 2.13 2.33 30.46
N LEU A 591 1.93 1.10 30.91
CA LEU A 591 3.01 0.11 31.06
C LEU A 591 3.62 -0.25 29.70
N TYR A 592 2.81 -0.44 28.67
CA TYR A 592 3.32 -0.78 27.34
C TYR A 592 4.05 0.39 26.67
N THR A 593 3.69 1.63 26.99
CA THR A 593 4.47 2.80 26.58
C THR A 593 5.86 2.77 27.22
N GLY A 594 5.97 2.33 28.48
CA GLY A 594 7.24 2.12 29.17
C GLY A 594 8.13 1.01 28.60
N THR A 595 7.59 0.07 27.82
CA THR A 595 8.37 -1.01 27.22
C THR A 595 8.51 -0.81 25.72
N PHE A 596 7.42 -0.94 24.96
CA PHE A 596 7.46 -0.84 23.50
C PHE A 596 7.71 0.58 23.04
N GLY A 597 7.10 1.56 23.71
CA GLY A 597 7.34 2.98 23.42
C GLY A 597 8.81 3.34 23.60
N SER A 598 9.43 2.83 24.66
CA SER A 598 10.86 2.96 24.92
C SER A 598 11.72 2.27 23.86
N PHE A 599 11.42 1.02 23.51
CA PHE A 599 12.12 0.31 22.43
C PHE A 599 12.15 1.12 21.13
N ILE A 600 10.99 1.58 20.67
CA ILE A 600 10.89 2.26 19.38
C ILE A 600 11.40 3.70 19.43
N GLY A 601 11.21 4.40 20.56
CA GLY A 601 11.72 5.76 20.76
C GLY A 601 13.23 5.81 20.88
N TYR A 602 13.83 4.86 21.61
CA TYR A 602 15.29 4.73 21.59
C TYR A 602 15.78 4.33 20.20
N ALA A 603 15.12 3.42 19.50
CA ALA A 603 15.53 3.09 18.13
C ALA A 603 15.56 4.30 17.20
N ALA A 604 14.58 5.21 17.32
CA ALA A 604 14.51 6.43 16.52
C ALA A 604 15.59 7.46 16.88
N GLY A 605 15.81 7.71 18.18
CA GLY A 605 16.71 8.78 18.66
C GLY A 605 18.16 8.37 18.91
N PHE A 606 18.44 7.08 19.14
CA PHE A 606 19.75 6.58 19.58
C PHE A 606 20.90 6.87 18.60
N PRO A 607 20.75 6.71 17.26
CA PRO A 607 21.85 6.99 16.34
C PRO A 607 22.27 8.48 16.38
N LEU A 608 21.28 9.38 16.39
CA LEU A 608 21.52 10.83 16.49
C LEU A 608 22.09 11.19 17.87
N LEU A 609 21.56 10.62 18.95
CA LEU A 609 22.08 10.83 20.31
C LEU A 609 23.56 10.45 20.40
N MET A 610 23.94 9.26 19.94
CA MET A 610 25.35 8.84 19.90
C MET A 610 26.22 9.83 19.11
N LYS A 611 25.75 10.28 17.94
CA LYS A 611 26.52 11.22 17.11
C LYS A 611 26.70 12.58 17.80
N THR A 612 25.70 13.06 18.53
CA THR A 612 25.79 14.34 19.25
C THR A 612 26.65 14.26 20.51
N GLN A 613 26.62 13.15 21.24
CA GLN A 613 27.34 13.01 22.51
C GLN A 613 28.77 12.46 22.35
N PHE A 614 29.01 11.66 21.31
CA PHE A 614 30.29 11.03 21.00
C PHE A 614 30.64 11.22 19.50
N PRO A 615 30.94 12.45 19.06
CA PRO A 615 31.08 12.80 17.64
C PRO A 615 32.20 12.06 16.92
N GLU A 616 33.25 11.68 17.66
CA GLU A 616 34.44 10.95 17.18
C GLU A 616 34.16 9.47 16.85
N VAL A 617 33.07 8.91 17.37
CA VAL A 617 32.73 7.50 17.14
C VAL A 617 31.86 7.37 15.89
N ASN A 618 32.12 6.36 15.06
CA ASN A 618 31.23 5.99 13.97
C ASN A 618 29.94 5.32 14.49
N ALA A 619 29.05 6.14 15.07
CA ALA A 619 27.82 5.73 15.73
C ALA A 619 26.93 4.79 14.88
N LEU A 620 26.86 5.05 13.57
CA LEU A 620 26.01 4.28 12.66
C LEU A 620 26.49 2.84 12.45
N ALA A 621 27.78 2.56 12.65
CA ALA A 621 28.31 1.20 12.57
C ALA A 621 27.77 0.28 13.69
N TYR A 622 27.27 0.86 14.79
CA TYR A 622 26.83 0.11 15.97
C TYR A 622 25.34 0.29 16.29
N ALA A 623 24.71 1.36 15.79
CA ALA A 623 23.32 1.71 16.13
C ALA A 623 22.32 0.56 15.96
N PHE A 624 22.47 -0.22 14.89
CA PHE A 624 21.57 -1.33 14.56
C PHE A 624 21.50 -2.43 15.64
N LEU A 625 22.54 -2.57 16.46
CA LEU A 625 22.63 -3.58 17.51
C LEU A 625 21.56 -3.38 18.59
N GLY A 626 21.20 -2.12 18.89
CA GLY A 626 20.18 -1.82 19.90
C GLY A 626 18.82 -2.42 19.54
N PRO A 627 18.20 -1.98 18.42
CA PRO A 627 16.94 -2.55 17.97
C PRO A 627 17.01 -4.06 17.69
N LEU A 628 18.15 -4.58 17.25
CA LEU A 628 18.36 -6.02 17.05
C LEU A 628 18.22 -6.79 18.36
N VAL A 629 18.95 -6.37 19.41
CA VAL A 629 18.88 -6.97 20.75
C VAL A 629 17.47 -6.87 21.32
N GLY A 630 16.79 -5.73 21.18
CA GLY A 630 15.41 -5.55 21.64
C GLY A 630 14.39 -6.41 20.89
N ALA A 631 14.53 -6.56 19.58
CA ALA A 631 13.64 -7.39 18.77
C ALA A 631 13.84 -8.90 19.05
N LEU A 632 15.09 -9.36 19.13
CA LEU A 632 15.40 -10.76 19.45
C LEU A 632 14.98 -11.13 20.87
N SER A 633 15.29 -10.29 21.86
CA SER A 633 14.87 -10.52 23.25
C SER A 633 13.34 -10.62 23.37
N ARG A 634 12.57 -9.78 22.67
CA ARG A 634 11.10 -9.91 22.61
C ARG A 634 10.65 -11.30 22.14
N SER A 635 11.24 -11.83 21.08
CA SER A 635 10.86 -13.15 20.54
C SER A 635 11.34 -14.31 21.40
N MET A 636 12.49 -14.17 22.08
CA MET A 636 13.15 -15.26 22.80
C MET A 636 12.77 -15.37 24.29
N THR A 637 12.09 -14.36 24.85
CA THR A 637 11.83 -14.29 26.31
C THR A 637 10.36 -14.44 26.70
N GLY A 638 9.45 -14.72 25.76
CA GLY A 638 8.03 -14.95 26.07
C GLY A 638 7.79 -16.03 27.13
N TRP A 639 8.58 -17.11 27.09
CA TRP A 639 8.50 -18.21 28.05
C TRP A 639 8.78 -17.78 29.50
N MET A 640 9.54 -16.69 29.72
CA MET A 640 9.84 -16.20 31.08
C MET A 640 8.57 -15.70 31.75
N ALA A 641 7.71 -15.00 31.00
CA ALA A 641 6.43 -14.53 31.49
C ALA A 641 5.47 -15.71 31.76
N ASP A 642 5.48 -16.72 30.90
CA ASP A 642 4.68 -17.94 31.10
C ASP A 642 5.13 -18.75 32.32
N LYS A 643 6.44 -18.81 32.59
CA LYS A 643 7.02 -19.58 33.71
C LYS A 643 6.96 -18.87 35.05
N TRP A 644 7.24 -17.56 35.08
CA TRP A 644 7.43 -16.81 36.32
C TRP A 644 6.32 -15.80 36.63
N GLY A 645 5.40 -15.59 35.69
CA GLY A 645 4.33 -14.61 35.78
C GLY A 645 4.66 -13.30 35.06
N GLY A 646 3.75 -12.83 34.20
CA GLY A 646 3.92 -11.62 33.40
C GLY A 646 4.10 -10.36 34.24
N ALA A 647 3.36 -10.19 35.34
CA ALA A 647 3.46 -9.02 36.22
C ALA A 647 4.79 -8.97 36.97
N ARG A 648 5.25 -10.12 37.49
CA ARG A 648 6.55 -10.21 38.17
C ARG A 648 7.72 -9.90 37.24
N VAL A 649 7.70 -10.47 36.03
CA VAL A 649 8.73 -10.19 35.02
C VAL A 649 8.69 -8.70 34.65
N THR A 650 7.51 -8.15 34.38
CA THR A 650 7.33 -6.73 34.03
C THR A 650 7.85 -5.79 35.13
N PHE A 651 7.60 -6.10 36.40
CA PHE A 651 8.10 -5.29 37.53
C PHE A 651 9.64 -5.22 37.51
N TRP A 652 10.31 -6.37 37.43
CA TRP A 652 11.77 -6.41 37.39
C TRP A 652 12.35 -5.78 36.13
N VAL A 653 11.66 -5.88 34.99
CA VAL A 653 12.04 -5.15 33.77
C VAL A 653 12.09 -3.65 34.03
N PHE A 654 11.09 -3.05 34.67
CA PHE A 654 11.13 -1.61 34.94
C PHE A 654 12.25 -1.23 35.92
N ILE A 655 12.54 -2.07 36.93
CA ILE A 655 13.70 -1.86 37.80
C ILE A 655 15.01 -1.92 37.00
N SER A 656 15.16 -2.90 36.11
CA SER A 656 16.33 -3.00 35.23
C SER A 656 16.46 -1.78 34.30
N MET A 657 15.35 -1.26 33.77
CA MET A 657 15.36 -0.07 32.92
C MET A 657 15.76 1.20 33.69
N ILE A 658 15.34 1.34 34.95
CA ILE A 658 15.77 2.44 35.84
C ILE A 658 17.29 2.38 36.05
N ILE A 659 17.82 1.19 36.37
CA ILE A 659 19.27 0.98 36.55
C ILE A 659 20.03 1.29 35.26
N ALA A 660 19.53 0.83 34.11
CA ALA A 660 20.14 1.08 32.82
C ALA A 660 20.21 2.58 32.49
N VAL A 661 19.12 3.34 32.70
CA VAL A 661 19.13 4.80 32.50
C VAL A 661 20.07 5.50 33.48
N GLY A 662 20.11 5.07 34.75
CA GLY A 662 21.10 5.59 35.71
C GLY A 662 22.54 5.36 35.24
N GLY A 663 22.81 4.19 34.66
CA GLY A 663 24.10 3.90 34.03
C GLY A 663 24.39 4.77 32.79
N VAL A 664 23.40 5.01 31.93
CA VAL A 664 23.53 5.93 30.79
C VAL A 664 23.90 7.34 31.26
N LEU A 665 23.19 7.86 32.27
CA LEU A 665 23.47 9.19 32.86
C LEU A 665 24.89 9.26 33.43
N TYR A 666 25.33 8.21 34.14
CA TYR A 666 26.70 8.14 34.66
C TYR A 666 27.75 8.23 33.54
N PHE A 667 27.64 7.41 32.49
CA PHE A 667 28.60 7.40 31.40
C PHE A 667 28.57 8.66 30.52
N LEU A 668 27.43 9.36 30.45
CA LEU A 668 27.37 10.69 29.86
C LEU A 668 28.07 11.74 30.73
N GLY A 669 27.94 11.66 32.06
CA GLY A 669 28.63 12.54 33.00
C GLY A 669 30.16 12.42 32.96
N ILE A 670 30.67 11.28 32.51
CA ILE A 670 32.12 11.05 32.30
C ILE A 670 32.49 10.90 30.81
N LYS A 671 31.70 11.47 29.89
CA LYS A 671 31.84 11.25 28.44
C LYS A 671 33.23 11.53 27.85
N ASP A 672 34.00 12.43 28.49
CA ASP A 672 35.35 12.81 28.05
C ASP A 672 36.43 11.80 28.50
N GLN A 673 36.09 10.83 29.35
CA GLN A 673 37.03 9.79 29.80
C GLN A 673 37.16 8.63 28.81
N PRO A 674 38.35 8.01 28.69
CA PRO A 674 38.55 6.82 27.87
C PRO A 674 37.57 5.70 28.24
N GLY A 675 36.87 5.15 27.25
CA GLY A 675 35.93 4.04 27.44
C GLY A 675 34.50 4.43 27.83
N ALA A 676 34.21 5.71 28.06
CA ALA A 676 32.87 6.18 28.42
C ALA A 676 31.80 5.80 27.36
N PHE A 677 32.15 5.88 26.07
CA PHE A 677 31.28 5.42 24.97
C PHE A 677 30.86 3.95 25.14
N TRP A 678 31.78 3.05 25.48
CA TRP A 678 31.48 1.63 25.61
C TRP A 678 30.59 1.33 26.81
N GLY A 679 30.76 2.06 27.90
CA GLY A 679 29.84 2.02 29.05
C GLY A 679 28.45 2.51 28.70
N PHE A 680 28.36 3.68 28.06
CA PHE A 680 27.11 4.25 27.54
C PHE A 680 26.39 3.26 26.59
N PHE A 681 27.14 2.70 25.63
CA PHE A 681 26.62 1.75 24.65
C PHE A 681 26.13 0.46 25.32
N ALA A 682 26.90 -0.10 26.27
CA ALA A 682 26.50 -1.29 27.02
C ALA A 682 25.21 -1.08 27.82
N MET A 683 25.05 0.09 28.45
CA MET A 683 23.82 0.43 29.17
C MET A 683 22.63 0.58 28.22
N PHE A 684 22.82 1.13 27.02
CA PHE A 684 21.78 1.13 25.99
C PHE A 684 21.44 -0.27 25.48
N MET A 685 22.42 -1.15 25.28
CA MET A 685 22.14 -2.55 24.91
C MET A 685 21.33 -3.26 25.99
N PHE A 686 21.67 -3.03 27.25
CA PHE A 686 20.90 -3.56 28.38
C PHE A 686 19.48 -2.97 28.43
N LEU A 687 19.32 -1.68 28.13
CA LEU A 687 18.02 -1.02 28.04
C LEU A 687 17.17 -1.60 26.90
N PHE A 688 17.74 -1.78 25.71
CA PHE A 688 17.06 -2.44 24.58
C PHE A 688 16.66 -3.88 24.91
N PHE A 689 17.54 -4.65 25.54
CA PHE A 689 17.23 -5.99 26.03
C PHE A 689 16.04 -5.97 27.00
N ALA A 690 16.09 -5.13 28.04
CA ALA A 690 15.02 -5.01 29.03
C ALA A 690 13.69 -4.59 28.38
N THR A 691 13.70 -3.66 27.42
CA THR A 691 12.48 -3.27 26.69
C THR A 691 11.88 -4.42 25.89
N GLY A 692 12.71 -5.29 25.31
CA GLY A 692 12.25 -6.49 24.60
C GLY A 692 11.63 -7.53 25.53
N VAL A 693 12.22 -7.79 26.70
CA VAL A 693 11.61 -8.64 27.74
C VAL A 693 10.30 -8.05 28.26
N GLY A 694 10.28 -6.73 28.47
CA GLY A 694 9.10 -5.96 28.84
C GLY A 694 7.97 -6.08 27.81
N ASN A 695 8.32 -6.05 26.52
CA ASN A 695 7.36 -6.18 25.43
C ASN A 695 6.64 -7.53 25.44
N ALA A 696 7.35 -8.60 25.75
CA ALA A 696 6.79 -9.94 25.82
C ALA A 696 5.92 -10.12 27.08
N SER A 697 6.43 -9.73 28.24
CA SER A 697 5.75 -9.89 29.53
C SER A 697 4.47 -9.07 29.65
N THR A 698 4.48 -7.80 29.24
CA THR A 698 3.27 -6.95 29.25
C THR A 698 2.17 -7.46 28.30
N PHE A 699 2.52 -8.02 27.14
CA PHE A 699 1.56 -8.64 26.22
C PHE A 699 0.93 -9.90 26.81
N GLN A 700 1.71 -10.69 27.55
CA GLN A 700 1.24 -11.89 28.23
C GLN A 700 0.25 -11.56 29.35
N MET A 701 0.40 -10.42 30.02
CA MET A 701 -0.51 -9.99 31.10
C MET A 701 -1.94 -9.73 30.61
N ILE A 702 -2.14 -9.15 29.42
CA ILE A 702 -3.46 -8.67 28.98
C ILE A 702 -4.53 -9.79 28.97
N PRO A 703 -4.30 -10.96 28.33
CA PRO A 703 -5.28 -12.06 28.37
C PRO A 703 -5.56 -12.60 29.77
N VAL A 704 -4.55 -12.61 30.66
CA VAL A 704 -4.71 -13.09 32.04
C VAL A 704 -5.60 -12.13 32.83
N ILE A 705 -5.33 -10.82 32.73
CA ILE A 705 -6.13 -9.77 33.37
C ILE A 705 -7.59 -9.88 32.91
N MET A 706 -7.84 -10.00 31.60
CA MET A 706 -9.23 -10.07 31.09
C MET A 706 -9.95 -11.35 31.51
N ARG A 707 -9.24 -12.48 31.62
CA ARG A 707 -9.85 -13.73 32.12
C ARG A 707 -10.28 -13.64 33.58
N GLU A 708 -9.62 -12.80 34.38
CA GLU A 708 -10.02 -12.56 35.76
C GLU A 708 -11.08 -11.45 35.89
N GLU A 709 -11.03 -10.45 35.02
CA GLU A 709 -11.87 -9.26 35.13
C GLU A 709 -13.26 -9.45 34.51
N ILE A 710 -13.39 -10.18 33.39
CA ILE A 710 -14.68 -10.39 32.73
C ILE A 710 -15.71 -11.08 33.62
N PRO A 711 -15.40 -12.15 34.38
CA PRO A 711 -16.36 -12.75 35.32
C PRO A 711 -16.87 -11.76 36.38
N ARG A 712 -16.05 -10.78 36.79
CA ARG A 712 -16.45 -9.73 37.75
C ARG A 712 -17.34 -8.67 37.10
N LEU A 713 -17.02 -8.27 35.88
CA LEU A 713 -17.74 -7.20 35.16
C LEU A 713 -19.04 -7.69 34.51
N MET A 714 -19.10 -8.97 34.15
CA MET A 714 -20.21 -9.59 33.41
C MET A 714 -20.60 -10.93 34.04
N PRO A 715 -21.08 -10.93 35.29
CA PRO A 715 -21.41 -12.17 36.02
C PRO A 715 -22.59 -12.93 35.41
N SER A 716 -23.43 -12.27 34.61
CA SER A 716 -24.58 -12.86 33.95
C SER A 716 -24.25 -13.73 32.73
N LEU A 717 -23.03 -13.63 32.18
CA LEU A 717 -22.60 -14.47 31.06
C LEU A 717 -22.26 -15.88 31.53
N ASN A 718 -22.54 -16.88 30.71
CA ASN A 718 -22.14 -18.25 31.02
C ASN A 718 -20.59 -18.40 30.92
N PRO A 719 -19.98 -19.43 31.52
CA PRO A 719 -18.51 -19.56 31.54
C PRO A 719 -17.85 -19.59 30.15
N ALA A 720 -18.50 -20.18 29.14
CA ALA A 720 -17.98 -20.22 27.77
C ALA A 720 -18.03 -18.85 27.08
N GLU A 721 -19.09 -18.08 27.31
CA GLU A 721 -19.27 -16.71 26.85
C GLU A 721 -18.28 -15.76 27.52
N GLN A 722 -18.03 -15.91 28.83
CA GLN A 722 -17.03 -15.14 29.57
C GLN A 722 -15.64 -15.32 28.95
N VAL A 723 -15.24 -16.56 28.63
CA VAL A 723 -13.94 -16.83 27.98
C VAL A 723 -13.88 -16.20 26.60
N ARG A 724 -14.93 -16.33 25.79
CA ARG A 724 -14.98 -15.75 24.45
C ARG A 724 -14.92 -14.22 24.50
N GLN A 725 -15.61 -13.60 25.44
CA GLN A 725 -15.60 -12.15 25.65
C GLN A 725 -14.23 -11.66 26.14
N ALA A 726 -13.59 -12.39 27.06
CA ALA A 726 -12.24 -12.10 27.51
C ALA A 726 -11.23 -12.15 26.36
N GLU A 727 -11.29 -13.17 25.50
CA GLU A 727 -10.42 -13.28 24.31
C GLU A 727 -10.64 -12.11 23.33
N LYS A 728 -11.90 -11.71 23.12
CA LYS A 728 -12.28 -10.60 22.24
C LYS A 728 -11.76 -9.26 22.75
N GLU A 729 -12.03 -8.93 24.01
CA GLU A 729 -11.56 -7.67 24.61
C GLU A 729 -10.04 -7.64 24.73
N SER A 730 -9.38 -8.78 25.01
CA SER A 730 -7.92 -8.86 25.04
C SER A 730 -7.28 -8.48 23.71
N ALA A 731 -7.80 -9.00 22.60
CA ALA A 731 -7.28 -8.68 21.26
C ALA A 731 -7.43 -7.18 20.94
N ALA A 732 -8.56 -6.59 21.31
CA ALA A 732 -8.82 -5.16 21.11
C ALA A 732 -7.92 -4.28 22.00
N ILE A 733 -7.75 -4.63 23.28
CA ILE A 733 -6.83 -3.95 24.22
C ILE A 733 -5.39 -4.03 23.73
N ILE A 734 -4.93 -5.19 23.25
CA ILE A 734 -3.58 -5.35 22.68
C ILE A 734 -3.35 -4.38 21.52
N GLY A 735 -4.33 -4.29 20.60
CA GLY A 735 -4.27 -3.37 19.46
C GLY A 735 -4.19 -1.91 19.89
N PHE A 736 -5.10 -1.48 20.77
CA PHE A 736 -5.14 -0.09 21.26
C PHE A 736 -3.91 0.28 22.09
N THR A 737 -3.51 -0.58 23.03
CA THR A 737 -2.31 -0.43 23.85
C THR A 737 -1.05 -0.30 22.98
N SER A 738 -0.95 -1.07 21.89
CA SER A 738 0.16 -0.97 20.94
C SER A 738 0.17 0.34 20.14
N ALA A 739 -1.00 0.91 19.85
CA ALA A 739 -1.10 2.23 19.21
C ALA A 739 -0.66 3.34 20.16
N MET A 740 -1.11 3.32 21.41
CA MET A 740 -0.70 4.29 22.43
C MET A 740 0.80 4.22 22.72
N ALA A 741 1.35 3.03 22.88
CA ALA A 741 2.79 2.87 23.12
C ALA A 741 3.65 3.36 21.95
N ALA A 742 3.14 3.33 20.71
CA ALA A 742 3.89 3.81 19.55
C ALA A 742 4.21 5.32 19.62
N TYR A 743 3.48 6.11 20.39
CA TYR A 743 3.83 7.51 20.64
C TYR A 743 5.18 7.68 21.34
N GLY A 744 5.73 6.63 21.97
CA GLY A 744 7.12 6.65 22.45
C GLY A 744 8.14 6.94 21.35
N ALA A 745 7.86 6.54 20.10
CA ALA A 745 8.67 6.88 18.92
C ALA A 745 8.74 8.39 18.66
N PHE A 746 7.74 9.16 19.12
CA PHE A 746 7.73 10.61 19.04
C PHE A 746 8.35 11.23 20.30
N PHE A 747 7.84 10.86 21.48
CA PHE A 747 8.19 11.53 22.72
C PHE A 747 9.66 11.41 23.09
N ILE A 748 10.30 10.25 22.90
CA ILE A 748 11.70 10.06 23.30
C ILE A 748 12.66 10.91 22.47
N PRO A 749 12.73 10.79 21.12
CA PRO A 749 13.62 11.63 20.31
C PRO A 749 13.30 13.11 20.46
N LYS A 750 12.01 13.49 20.53
CA LYS A 750 11.65 14.90 20.71
C LYS A 750 12.06 15.43 22.10
N SER A 751 12.02 14.61 23.14
CA SER A 751 12.52 15.00 24.47
C SER A 751 14.04 15.20 24.46
N TYR A 752 14.80 14.35 23.75
CA TYR A 752 16.24 14.59 23.56
C TYR A 752 16.51 15.92 22.87
N GLY A 753 15.86 16.18 21.73
CA GLY A 753 16.02 17.46 21.01
C GLY A 753 15.69 18.66 21.87
N THR A 754 14.58 18.61 22.60
CA THR A 754 14.14 19.69 23.50
C THR A 754 15.12 19.89 24.66
N SER A 755 15.56 18.81 25.30
CA SER A 755 16.53 18.87 26.41
C SER A 755 17.86 19.48 25.93
N ILE A 756 18.42 18.99 24.82
CA ILE A 756 19.67 19.49 24.27
C ILE A 756 19.53 20.96 23.84
N SER A 757 18.41 21.34 23.23
CA SER A 757 18.16 22.74 22.85
C SER A 757 18.06 23.69 24.03
N LEU A 758 17.52 23.24 25.17
CA LEU A 758 17.31 24.08 26.36
C LEU A 758 18.50 24.11 27.31
N THR A 759 19.25 23.00 27.42
CA THR A 759 20.28 22.82 28.45
C THR A 759 21.65 22.45 27.90
N GLY A 760 21.76 22.16 26.59
CA GLY A 760 22.98 21.61 25.98
C GLY A 760 23.22 20.13 26.27
N SER A 761 22.36 19.46 27.04
CA SER A 761 22.54 18.05 27.45
C SER A 761 21.23 17.24 27.32
N PRO A 762 21.30 15.93 26.99
CA PRO A 762 20.14 15.03 27.02
C PRO A 762 19.68 14.63 28.44
N ASP A 763 20.40 15.02 29.50
CA ASP A 763 20.17 14.52 30.87
C ASP A 763 18.76 14.78 31.39
N GLY A 764 18.18 15.94 31.05
CA GLY A 764 16.81 16.30 31.44
C GLY A 764 15.78 15.31 30.88
N ALA A 765 15.93 14.91 29.62
CA ALA A 765 15.08 13.89 29.00
C ALA A 765 15.26 12.52 29.67
N LEU A 766 16.51 12.09 29.91
CA LEU A 766 16.82 10.82 30.54
C LEU A 766 16.27 10.73 31.98
N MET A 767 16.37 11.82 32.76
CA MET A 767 15.77 11.90 34.08
C MET A 767 14.24 11.77 34.01
N GLY A 768 13.60 12.42 33.03
CA GLY A 768 12.17 12.26 32.77
C GLY A 768 11.79 10.79 32.47
N PHE A 769 12.59 10.08 31.67
CA PHE A 769 12.36 8.67 31.40
C PHE A 769 12.54 7.79 32.64
N LEU A 770 13.53 8.09 33.49
CA LEU A 770 13.76 7.40 34.75
C LEU A 770 12.54 7.53 35.68
N VAL A 771 12.02 8.75 35.85
CA VAL A 771 10.80 9.01 36.63
C VAL A 771 9.62 8.24 36.04
N PHE A 772 9.45 8.26 34.71
CA PHE A 772 8.41 7.50 34.04
C PHE A 772 8.51 5.99 34.32
N TYR A 773 9.70 5.39 34.25
CA TYR A 773 9.90 3.98 34.59
C TYR A 773 9.64 3.67 36.06
N ALA A 774 9.94 4.60 36.98
CA ALA A 774 9.56 4.47 38.38
C ALA A 774 8.03 4.42 38.55
N THR A 775 7.28 5.24 37.80
CA THR A 775 5.80 5.15 37.81
C THR A 775 5.31 3.80 37.28
N CYS A 776 5.93 3.27 36.22
CA CYS A 776 5.58 1.97 35.66
C CYS A 776 5.89 0.81 36.62
N ALA A 777 7.04 0.85 37.30
CA ALA A 777 7.39 -0.11 38.34
C ALA A 777 6.38 -0.05 39.50
N ALA A 778 6.05 1.15 39.98
CA ALA A 778 5.06 1.35 41.04
C ALA A 778 3.68 0.81 40.64
N LEU A 779 3.16 1.16 39.45
CA LEU A 779 1.88 0.66 38.97
C LEU A 779 1.87 -0.86 38.84
N THR A 780 2.94 -1.44 38.28
CA THR A 780 3.05 -2.91 38.14
C THR A 780 3.05 -3.59 39.52
N TRP A 781 3.77 -3.01 40.48
CA TRP A 781 3.82 -3.52 41.85
C TRP A 781 2.46 -3.42 42.55
N PHE A 782 1.88 -2.22 42.61
CA PHE A 782 0.69 -1.95 43.42
C PHE A 782 -0.59 -2.58 42.87
N VAL A 783 -0.73 -2.64 41.55
CA VAL A 783 -1.94 -3.15 40.87
C VAL A 783 -1.87 -4.66 40.66
N TYR A 784 -0.71 -5.19 40.25
CA TYR A 784 -0.62 -6.57 39.76
C TYR A 784 0.23 -7.49 40.62
N SER A 785 1.44 -7.09 41.03
CA SER A 785 2.45 -8.03 41.55
C SER A 785 2.55 -8.16 43.07
N ARG A 786 2.11 -7.18 43.87
CA ARG A 786 2.22 -7.23 45.34
C ARG A 786 1.17 -8.17 45.96
N LYS A 787 1.34 -8.55 47.23
CA LYS A 787 0.30 -9.30 47.98
C LYS A 787 -1.02 -8.52 47.96
N GLY A 788 -2.09 -9.15 47.48
CA GLY A 788 -3.40 -8.51 47.25
C GLY A 788 -3.56 -7.80 45.90
N GLY A 789 -2.52 -7.80 45.06
CA GLY A 789 -2.60 -7.41 43.65
C GLY A 789 -3.28 -8.49 42.81
N MET A 790 -3.90 -8.08 41.70
CA MET A 790 -4.75 -8.95 40.86
C MET A 790 -4.05 -10.26 40.45
N LEU A 791 -2.81 -10.17 39.96
CA LEU A 791 -2.11 -11.31 39.39
C LEU A 791 -1.25 -12.09 40.42
N HIS A 792 -1.13 -11.60 41.66
CA HIS A 792 -0.20 -12.15 42.65
C HIS A 792 -0.46 -13.63 42.98
N ASP A 793 -1.72 -14.00 43.23
CA ASP A 793 -2.07 -15.35 43.63
C ASP A 793 -2.10 -16.32 42.43
N ILE A 794 -2.52 -15.81 41.26
CA ILE A 794 -2.53 -16.54 39.98
C ILE A 794 -1.11 -16.95 39.60
N GLU A 795 -0.16 -16.01 39.60
CA GLU A 795 1.24 -16.26 39.22
C GLU A 795 2.00 -17.16 40.21
N ARG A 796 1.44 -17.39 41.40
CA ARG A 796 2.02 -18.23 42.45
C ARG A 796 1.28 -19.56 42.63
N GLY A 797 0.38 -19.90 41.70
CA GLY A 797 -0.32 -21.19 41.67
C GLY A 797 -1.30 -21.40 42.83
N ARG A 798 -1.70 -20.33 43.55
CA ARG A 798 -2.69 -20.41 44.62
C ARG A 798 -4.08 -20.28 44.00
N LYS A 799 -4.89 -21.34 44.05
CA LYS A 799 -6.32 -21.24 43.72
C LYS A 799 -6.97 -20.23 44.66
N LEU A 800 -7.62 -19.22 44.11
CA LEU A 800 -8.50 -18.33 44.88
C LEU A 800 -9.60 -19.19 45.53
N PRO A 801 -9.99 -18.92 46.79
CA PRO A 801 -11.19 -19.51 47.35
C PRO A 801 -12.38 -19.12 46.46
N ALA A 802 -13.25 -20.08 46.15
CA ALA A 802 -14.53 -19.77 45.51
C ALA A 802 -15.22 -18.67 46.32
N ALA A 803 -15.68 -17.62 45.65
CA ALA A 803 -16.44 -16.55 46.30
C ALA A 803 -17.64 -17.20 46.99
N GLY A 804 -17.58 -17.31 48.32
CA GLY A 804 -18.69 -17.77 49.13
C GLY A 804 -19.86 -16.81 48.97
N PRO A 805 -21.11 -17.30 49.05
CA PRO A 805 -22.28 -16.43 49.00
C PRO A 805 -22.14 -15.39 50.11
N THR A 806 -22.16 -14.12 49.71
CA THR A 806 -22.23 -13.00 50.65
C THR A 806 -23.62 -13.04 51.26
N ASN A 807 -23.71 -13.48 52.51
CA ASN A 807 -24.91 -13.33 53.34
C ASN A 807 -25.22 -11.82 53.43
N LEU A 808 -26.26 -11.39 52.72
CA LEU A 808 -26.90 -10.12 53.00
C LEU A 808 -27.64 -10.26 54.35
N PRO A 809 -27.57 -9.27 55.25
CA PRO A 809 -28.41 -9.28 56.44
C PRO A 809 -29.86 -9.09 56.01
N GLU A 810 -30.71 -10.07 56.29
CA GLU A 810 -32.16 -9.94 56.22
C GLU A 810 -32.59 -8.84 57.18
N GLY A 811 -33.14 -7.75 56.64
CA GLY A 811 -33.86 -6.75 57.40
C GLY A 811 -35.20 -7.32 57.87
N GLU A 812 -35.50 -7.13 59.17
CA GLU A 812 -36.81 -7.36 59.77
C GLU A 812 -37.91 -6.52 59.08
N PRO A 813 -39.16 -7.02 59.02
CA PRO A 813 -40.29 -6.22 58.60
C PRO A 813 -40.94 -5.48 59.80
N ALA A 814 -41.30 -4.21 59.54
CA ALA A 814 -42.00 -3.22 60.37
C ALA A 814 -41.14 -2.34 61.29
#